data_AF-A9VLN3-F1
#
_entry.id   AF-A9VLN3-F1
#
_cell.length_a   1.000
_cell.length_b   1.000
_cell.length_c   1.000
_cell.angle_alpha   90.00
_cell.angle_beta   90.00
_cell.angle_gamma   90.00
#
_symmetry.space_group_name_H-M   'P 1'
#
loop_
_entity.id
_entity.type
_entity.pdbx_description
1 polymer ?
#
loop_
_entity_poly.entity_id
_entity_poly.type
_entity_poly.pdbx_seq_one_letter_code
_entity_poly.pdbx_strand_id
1 'polypeptide(L)'
;MSFSWKRFLQIGKIIFPFVVLTIVFFQAKKELAGISFLEAIETIKNIPTGGVFLAITLGAFAVSTMFFYDFVMLRYLKADIPVQKIFRISWIANTLNGFIGFGGLVGAGVRTMLYRPHIKDNGKLIKSIAWMTTAFINGLAILSFLGLIGILDTSFILHEKPWLWPVLIFFALFVPIYIGFSKIKNRKTKQLDGQEEEEEEKNPTVLYSLVSLVEWVSAGIVMYVILILFGIDIEFQKFLGVYVIAALAGVVSLVPGGLGSFDLVFLTGLGQYGVDTGVLLPAMLLYRLVYYILPFCLGLIFAAFEMTGAAIKKIEDKPFIAPALETTGVIWTLQRDFLGKLGSWASAALTVFAGLMVILSTILPTSINRAHALHILAPKHLIQFSFSLSLTFGILLLILSRGIYYGTKRSYYMTIVSLIGAAIFNTLKGIDIEETFILLIVLAVLYMLRKRFIREKMEVSLSDIVKVFIFLLLTLYLYKNLGILFAGAKEAFQPDFVVRNITQVKRSALAAAFFVPTFLLIGSLIANRYRSQFPGQPANDKRLENFLDEHGGNVLSHLGFLGDKQFFFSSDGKALLLFSITGKRLVVLGDPIGDPSSYRTVLQEFLTEADRFGYICVFYQIESKWMSLYHDFGYNFFKLGEEAVVDLNTFTITGKKRAGMRATFNRFEREGYTFSIHQPPFSDELYEELKKVSDAWLGGKKEKGFSLGYFDREYISRAPIATLSDAEGKIIAFTTFMPVYQSGILSVDLMRYYPDAPSGIMDAIFIHLFHWAKENEYHSFNIGMAPLSNVGLSTQSFWSERVAAAIFNNVRYTYSFSGLRHFKEKYKPAWSGKYLAFRKNHSLPITMLSVTKLIGKRKNS
;
A
#
# COMPACT_ATOMS: atom_id res chain seq x y z
N MET A 1 8.16 -12.75 -34.88
CA MET A 1 8.12 -12.26 -33.48
C MET A 1 9.55 -12.05 -33.00
N SER A 2 10.08 -10.83 -33.10
CA SER A 2 11.41 -10.53 -32.53
C SER A 2 11.28 -10.48 -31.01
N PHE A 3 11.92 -11.43 -30.33
CA PHE A 3 11.97 -11.48 -28.88
C PHE A 3 12.86 -10.33 -28.41
N SER A 4 12.26 -9.18 -28.07
CA SER A 4 13.05 -7.99 -27.75
C SER A 4 13.86 -8.22 -26.48
N TRP A 5 15.15 -7.90 -26.52
CA TRP A 5 16.08 -7.95 -25.38
C TRP A 5 15.51 -7.25 -24.13
N LYS A 6 14.66 -6.23 -24.32
CA LYS A 6 13.91 -5.55 -23.25
C LYS A 6 12.91 -6.47 -22.52
N ARG A 7 12.20 -7.37 -23.21
CA ARG A 7 11.30 -8.36 -22.57
C ARG A 7 12.09 -9.43 -21.82
N PHE A 8 13.23 -9.88 -22.36
CA PHE A 8 14.12 -10.81 -21.64
C PHE A 8 14.66 -10.19 -20.36
N LEU A 9 15.08 -8.92 -20.39
CA LEU A 9 15.49 -8.19 -19.18
C LEU A 9 14.34 -7.96 -18.19
N GLN A 10 13.10 -7.72 -18.64
CA GLN A 10 11.94 -7.59 -17.76
C GLN A 10 11.54 -8.92 -17.09
N ILE A 11 11.60 -10.02 -17.85
CA ILE A 11 11.34 -11.37 -17.34
C ILE A 11 12.47 -11.80 -16.40
N GLY A 12 13.72 -11.54 -16.77
CA GLY A 12 14.91 -11.77 -15.93
C GLY A 12 14.85 -11.00 -14.62
N LYS A 13 14.34 -9.77 -14.61
CA LYS A 13 14.11 -8.98 -13.38
C LYS A 13 13.10 -9.61 -12.41
N ILE A 14 12.14 -10.38 -12.93
CA ILE A 14 11.14 -11.08 -12.11
C ILE A 14 11.68 -12.44 -11.68
N ILE A 15 12.33 -13.18 -12.58
CA ILE A 15 12.84 -14.53 -12.34
C ILE A 15 14.05 -14.52 -11.39
N PHE A 16 14.95 -13.54 -11.51
CA PHE A 16 16.19 -13.48 -10.74
C PHE A 16 15.98 -13.53 -9.22
N PRO A 17 15.10 -12.72 -8.61
CA PRO A 17 14.78 -12.85 -7.18
C PRO A 17 14.27 -14.22 -6.77
N PHE A 18 13.43 -14.88 -7.59
CA PHE A 18 12.93 -16.22 -7.31
C PHE A 18 14.02 -17.28 -7.40
N VAL A 19 14.94 -17.16 -8.37
CA VAL A 19 16.10 -18.05 -8.49
C VAL A 19 17.01 -17.92 -7.28
N VAL A 20 17.32 -16.68 -6.86
CA VAL A 20 18.12 -16.42 -5.65
C VAL A 20 17.42 -16.97 -4.40
N LEU A 21 16.13 -16.70 -4.19
CA LEU A 21 15.35 -17.24 -3.07
C LEU A 21 15.31 -18.78 -3.07
N THR A 22 15.22 -19.39 -4.25
CA THR A 22 15.21 -20.86 -4.39
C THR A 22 16.57 -21.44 -4.03
N ILE A 23 17.67 -20.84 -4.51
CA ILE A 23 19.04 -21.23 -4.13
C ILE A 23 19.25 -21.09 -2.62
N VAL A 24 18.83 -19.96 -2.02
CA VAL A 24 18.90 -19.74 -0.57
C VAL A 24 18.10 -20.78 0.20
N PHE A 25 16.88 -21.10 -0.25
CA PHE A 25 16.04 -22.12 0.39
C PHE A 25 16.64 -23.52 0.31
N PHE A 26 17.16 -23.92 -0.85
CA PHE A 26 17.82 -25.23 -1.02
C PHE A 26 19.13 -25.31 -0.25
N GLN A 27 19.93 -24.24 -0.21
CA GLN A 27 21.13 -24.19 0.60
C GLN A 27 20.80 -24.26 2.09
N ALA A 28 19.85 -23.45 2.58
CA ALA A 28 19.39 -23.50 3.96
C ALA A 28 18.87 -24.90 4.35
N LYS A 29 18.08 -25.55 3.47
CA LYS A 29 17.62 -26.93 3.67
C LYS A 29 18.76 -27.94 3.77
N LYS A 30 19.81 -27.80 2.94
CA LYS A 30 20.98 -28.68 2.92
C LYS A 30 21.84 -28.51 4.19
N GLU A 31 22.04 -27.27 4.63
CA GLU A 31 22.74 -26.95 5.90
C GLU A 31 21.95 -27.47 7.11
N LEU A 32 20.63 -27.26 7.14
CA LEU A 32 19.75 -27.70 8.23
C LEU A 32 19.61 -29.22 8.32
N ALA A 33 19.91 -29.98 7.26
CA ALA A 33 19.79 -31.43 7.24
C ALA A 33 20.90 -32.16 8.01
N GLY A 34 22.03 -31.49 8.28
CA GLY A 34 23.15 -32.04 9.06
C GLY A 34 23.16 -31.62 10.54
N ILE A 35 22.20 -30.80 10.98
CA ILE A 35 22.18 -30.23 12.33
C ILE A 35 21.23 -31.03 13.20
N SER A 36 21.76 -31.69 14.23
CA SER A 36 21.01 -32.13 15.41
C SER A 36 20.54 -30.90 16.19
N PHE A 37 19.41 -30.30 15.77
CA PHE A 37 18.83 -29.11 16.42
C PHE A 37 18.62 -29.31 17.93
N LEU A 38 18.51 -30.57 18.36
CA LEU A 38 18.42 -31.02 19.74
C LEU A 38 19.72 -30.77 20.52
N GLU A 39 20.85 -31.27 20.02
CA GLU A 39 22.17 -31.08 20.63
C GLU A 39 22.52 -29.59 20.67
N ALA A 40 22.16 -28.81 19.65
CA ALA A 40 22.42 -27.38 19.66
C ALA A 40 21.68 -26.61 20.75
N ILE A 41 20.42 -26.94 21.02
CA ILE A 41 19.66 -26.34 22.10
C ILE A 41 20.20 -26.77 23.46
N GLU A 42 20.63 -28.02 23.60
CA GLU A 42 21.21 -28.57 24.82
C GLU A 42 22.54 -27.88 25.17
N THR A 43 23.44 -27.76 24.21
CA THR A 43 24.74 -27.09 24.39
C THR A 43 24.57 -25.59 24.70
N ILE A 44 23.60 -24.91 24.07
CA ILE A 44 23.29 -23.50 24.39
C ILE A 44 22.78 -23.35 25.84
N LYS A 45 21.99 -24.30 26.34
CA LYS A 45 21.45 -24.25 27.71
C LYS A 45 22.51 -24.48 28.77
N ASN A 46 23.59 -25.17 28.44
CA ASN A 46 24.72 -25.40 29.34
C ASN A 46 25.59 -24.15 29.54
N ILE A 47 25.38 -23.10 28.75
CA ILE A 47 26.07 -21.82 28.93
C ILE A 47 25.54 -21.12 30.20
N PRO A 48 26.42 -20.64 31.11
CA PRO A 48 25.99 -19.85 32.25
C PRO A 48 25.14 -18.64 31.83
N THR A 49 24.10 -18.30 32.61
CA THR A 49 23.17 -17.21 32.27
C THR A 49 23.88 -15.86 32.06
N GLY A 50 24.96 -15.61 32.82
CA GLY A 50 25.82 -14.43 32.63
C GLY A 50 26.56 -14.42 31.29
N GLY A 51 26.92 -15.58 30.75
CA GLY A 51 27.54 -15.73 29.44
C GLY A 51 26.59 -15.37 28.29
N VAL A 52 25.33 -15.81 28.36
CA VAL A 52 24.31 -15.45 27.36
C VAL A 52 24.03 -13.94 27.39
N PHE A 53 23.95 -13.34 28.57
CA PHE A 53 23.79 -11.89 28.70
C PHE A 53 25.00 -11.12 28.15
N LEU A 54 26.22 -11.60 28.41
CA LEU A 54 27.44 -11.04 27.83
C LEU A 54 27.42 -11.11 26.29
N ALA A 55 27.03 -12.25 25.72
CA ALA A 55 26.90 -12.39 24.28
C ALA A 55 25.90 -11.37 23.71
N ILE A 56 24.69 -11.28 24.28
CA ILE A 56 23.66 -10.32 23.85
C ILE A 56 24.16 -8.87 23.90
N THR A 57 24.80 -8.47 25.00
CA THR A 57 25.31 -7.11 25.17
C THR A 57 26.46 -6.79 24.23
N LEU A 58 27.40 -7.72 24.02
CA LEU A 58 28.47 -7.57 23.04
C LEU A 58 27.93 -7.51 21.61
N GLY A 59 26.93 -8.32 21.27
CA GLY A 59 26.26 -8.27 19.98
C GLY A 59 25.62 -6.92 19.71
N ALA A 60 24.89 -6.38 20.69
CA ALA A 60 24.29 -5.05 20.59
C ALA A 60 25.37 -3.95 20.47
N PHE A 61 26.48 -4.05 21.20
CA PHE A 61 27.60 -3.13 21.08
C PHE A 61 28.26 -3.20 19.70
N ALA A 62 28.51 -4.40 19.17
CA ALA A 62 29.10 -4.60 17.86
C ALA A 62 28.22 -3.98 16.75
N VAL A 63 26.90 -4.18 16.78
CA VAL A 63 25.98 -3.52 15.83
C VAL A 63 25.95 -2.00 16.04
N SER A 64 26.08 -1.52 17.27
CA SER A 64 26.16 -0.08 17.57
C SER A 64 27.35 0.59 16.91
N THR A 65 28.46 -0.10 16.64
CA THR A 65 29.62 0.49 15.97
C THR A 65 29.31 1.01 14.57
N MET A 66 28.33 0.42 13.89
CA MET A 66 27.91 0.86 12.55
C MET A 66 27.25 2.25 12.54
N PHE A 67 26.86 2.78 13.72
CA PHE A 67 26.41 4.16 13.90
C PHE A 67 27.43 5.19 13.41
N PHE A 68 28.72 4.91 13.59
CA PHE A 68 29.78 5.88 13.30
C PHE A 68 29.89 6.21 11.81
N TYR A 69 29.47 5.31 10.92
CA TYR A 69 29.40 5.62 9.49
C TYR A 69 28.45 6.79 9.21
N ASP A 70 27.23 6.69 9.71
CA ASP A 70 26.21 7.71 9.55
C ASP A 70 26.61 9.01 10.27
N PHE A 71 27.19 8.90 11.46
CA PHE A 71 27.67 10.06 12.22
C PHE A 71 28.74 10.84 11.46
N VAL A 72 29.79 10.17 10.98
CA VAL A 72 30.87 10.79 10.21
C VAL A 72 30.33 11.40 8.91
N MET A 73 29.45 10.68 8.20
CA MET A 73 28.82 11.17 6.97
C MET A 73 28.03 12.46 7.21
N LEU A 74 27.21 12.51 8.25
CA LEU A 74 26.35 13.67 8.51
C LEU A 74 27.12 14.87 9.05
N ARG A 75 28.19 14.65 9.82
CA ARG A 75 29.11 15.72 10.23
C ARG A 75 29.86 16.29 9.05
N TYR A 76 30.30 15.45 8.12
CA TYR A 76 30.88 15.90 6.84
C TYR A 76 29.89 16.72 6.00
N LEU A 77 28.61 16.34 6.00
CA LEU A 77 27.55 17.09 5.33
C LEU A 77 27.05 18.33 6.11
N LYS A 78 27.64 18.65 7.27
CA LYS A 78 27.23 19.73 8.17
C LYS A 78 25.71 19.71 8.47
N ALA A 79 25.13 18.52 8.58
CA ALA A 79 23.70 18.34 8.80
C ALA A 79 23.34 18.49 10.29
N ASP A 80 22.29 19.28 10.58
CA ASP A 80 21.79 19.50 11.93
C ASP A 80 20.71 18.45 12.29
N ILE A 81 21.18 17.27 12.72
CA ILE A 81 20.30 16.16 13.12
C ILE A 81 20.71 15.70 14.54
N PRO A 82 19.76 15.55 15.48
CA PRO A 82 20.04 15.03 16.81
C PRO A 82 20.71 13.65 16.76
N VAL A 83 21.75 13.45 17.56
CA VAL A 83 22.56 12.20 17.62
C VAL A 83 21.69 10.96 17.83
N GLN A 84 20.69 11.04 18.71
CA GLN A 84 19.74 9.95 18.96
C GLN A 84 18.97 9.53 17.71
N LYS A 85 18.61 10.48 16.85
CA LYS A 85 17.91 10.22 15.60
C LYS A 85 18.83 9.57 14.57
N ILE A 86 20.09 10.02 14.50
CA ILE A 86 21.12 9.39 13.66
C ILE A 86 21.31 7.92 14.09
N PHE A 87 21.37 7.66 15.40
CA PHE A 87 21.48 6.30 15.94
C PHE A 87 20.32 5.41 15.51
N ARG A 88 19.06 5.86 15.69
CA ARG A 88 17.89 5.09 15.27
C ARG A 88 17.87 4.84 13.76
N ILE A 89 18.16 5.84 12.93
CA ILE A 89 18.17 5.68 11.46
C ILE A 89 19.28 4.73 11.01
N SER A 90 20.49 4.89 11.56
CA SER A 90 21.63 4.02 11.25
C SER A 90 21.32 2.57 11.64
N TRP A 91 20.77 2.35 12.85
CA TRP A 91 20.38 1.03 13.32
C TRP A 91 19.39 0.36 12.36
N ILE A 92 18.30 1.06 11.98
CA ILE A 92 17.31 0.56 11.02
C ILE A 92 17.99 0.18 9.70
N ALA A 93 18.80 1.09 9.14
CA ALA A 93 19.42 0.89 7.84
C ALA A 93 20.38 -0.30 7.84
N ASN A 94 21.17 -0.47 8.90
CA ASN A 94 22.17 -1.52 9.02
C ASN A 94 21.54 -2.89 9.30
N THR A 95 20.60 -2.99 10.23
CA THR A 95 19.97 -4.28 10.55
C THR A 95 19.07 -4.76 9.41
N LEU A 96 18.39 -3.86 8.69
CA LEU A 96 17.67 -4.23 7.47
C LEU A 96 18.61 -4.70 6.37
N ASN A 97 19.78 -4.07 6.23
CA ASN A 97 20.78 -4.49 5.24
C ASN A 97 21.32 -5.89 5.55
N GLY A 98 21.66 -6.16 6.81
CA GLY A 98 22.16 -7.46 7.26
C GLY A 98 21.14 -8.60 7.12
N PHE A 99 19.85 -8.32 7.34
CA PHE A 99 18.80 -9.35 7.30
C PHE A 99 18.22 -9.58 5.89
N ILE A 100 18.02 -8.53 5.08
CA ILE A 100 17.33 -8.63 3.78
C ILE A 100 18.32 -8.84 2.61
N GLY A 101 19.56 -8.34 2.71
CA GLY A 101 20.66 -8.77 1.85
C GLY A 101 20.65 -8.30 0.38
N PHE A 102 19.94 -7.22 0.01
CA PHE A 102 20.01 -6.64 -1.35
C PHE A 102 21.28 -5.78 -1.59
N GLY A 103 22.46 -6.28 -1.21
CA GLY A 103 23.76 -5.65 -1.51
C GLY A 103 23.91 -4.18 -1.08
N GLY A 104 23.36 -3.78 0.08
CA GLY A 104 23.45 -2.39 0.57
C GLY A 104 22.29 -1.48 0.16
N LEU A 105 21.51 -1.85 -0.86
CA LEU A 105 20.54 -0.93 -1.48
C LEU A 105 19.37 -0.55 -0.56
N VAL A 106 18.90 -1.47 0.27
CA VAL A 106 17.80 -1.18 1.23
C VAL A 106 18.28 -0.19 2.29
N GLY A 107 19.47 -0.39 2.85
CA GLY A 107 20.06 0.53 3.82
C GLY A 107 20.32 1.92 3.22
N ALA A 108 20.82 1.99 1.98
CA ALA A 108 20.99 3.24 1.27
C ALA A 108 19.64 3.96 1.02
N GLY A 109 18.59 3.20 0.67
CA GLY A 109 17.24 3.72 0.49
C GLY A 109 16.65 4.32 1.78
N VAL A 110 16.79 3.62 2.91
CA VAL A 110 16.36 4.11 4.24
C VAL A 110 17.06 5.42 4.60
N ARG A 111 18.39 5.48 4.44
CA ARG A 111 19.19 6.69 4.73
C ARG A 111 18.79 7.86 3.84
N THR A 112 18.66 7.61 2.54
CA THR A 112 18.24 8.62 1.58
C THR A 112 16.86 9.15 1.95
N MET A 113 15.93 8.28 2.31
CA MET A 113 14.56 8.67 2.68
C MET A 113 14.52 9.48 3.98
N LEU A 114 15.24 9.07 5.03
CA LEU A 114 15.10 9.64 6.37
C LEU A 114 16.00 10.84 6.64
N TYR A 115 17.16 10.97 5.97
CA TYR A 115 18.03 12.14 6.10
C TYR A 115 17.70 13.27 5.13
N ARG A 116 17.10 12.96 3.96
CA ARG A 116 16.72 13.96 2.94
C ARG A 116 15.97 15.19 3.49
N PRO A 117 14.98 15.06 4.40
CA PRO A 117 14.28 16.24 4.93
C PRO A 117 15.17 17.25 5.67
N HIS A 118 16.38 16.84 6.08
CA HIS A 118 17.30 17.64 6.89
C HIS A 118 18.50 18.17 6.10
N ILE A 119 18.61 17.85 4.80
CA ILE A 119 19.78 18.18 3.98
C ILE A 119 19.31 18.96 2.75
N LYS A 120 19.95 20.11 2.49
CA LYS A 120 19.61 20.99 1.35
C LYS A 120 20.05 20.40 0.01
N ASP A 121 21.27 19.85 -0.06
CA ASP A 121 21.82 19.24 -1.26
C ASP A 121 21.62 17.71 -1.26
N ASN A 122 20.58 17.26 -1.97
CA ASN A 122 20.26 15.84 -2.12
C ASN A 122 21.28 15.06 -2.96
N GLY A 123 21.97 15.74 -3.89
CA GLY A 123 23.00 15.12 -4.72
C GLY A 123 24.22 14.76 -3.88
N LYS A 124 24.68 15.69 -3.02
CA LYS A 124 25.79 15.45 -2.09
C LYS A 124 25.47 14.33 -1.09
N LEU A 125 24.21 14.23 -0.62
CA LEU A 125 23.76 13.12 0.25
C LEU A 125 23.88 11.76 -0.44
N ILE A 126 23.32 11.59 -1.64
CA ILE A 126 23.33 10.29 -2.36
C ILE A 126 24.76 9.87 -2.67
N LYS A 127 25.59 10.81 -3.13
CA LYS A 127 27.01 10.57 -3.39
C LYS A 127 27.75 10.13 -2.13
N SER A 128 27.46 10.76 -0.98
CA SER A 128 28.05 10.40 0.30
C SER A 128 27.61 9.02 0.80
N ILE A 129 26.33 8.66 0.63
CA ILE A 129 25.81 7.32 0.94
C ILE A 129 26.47 6.24 0.06
N ALA A 130 26.64 6.53 -1.24
CA ALA A 130 27.31 5.61 -2.17
C ALA A 130 28.79 5.40 -1.77
N TRP A 131 29.49 6.48 -1.40
CA TRP A 131 30.87 6.42 -0.90
C TRP A 131 31.01 5.73 0.45
N MET A 132 30.06 5.92 1.35
CA MET A 132 30.03 5.21 2.63
C MET A 132 29.81 3.71 2.43
N THR A 133 28.89 3.31 1.55
CA THR A 133 28.59 1.88 1.28
C THR A 133 29.81 1.14 0.72
N THR A 134 30.62 1.77 -0.13
CA THR A 134 31.85 1.15 -0.64
C THR A 134 32.92 1.00 0.43
N ALA A 135 32.91 1.85 1.45
CA ALA A 135 33.88 1.80 2.54
C ALA A 135 33.62 0.65 3.54
N PHE A 136 32.45 0.01 3.53
CA PHE A 136 32.12 -1.13 4.42
C PHE A 136 33.06 -2.34 4.24
N ILE A 137 33.70 -2.45 3.08
CA ILE A 137 34.64 -3.54 2.76
C ILE A 137 36.06 -3.21 3.22
N ASN A 138 36.37 -1.95 3.52
CA ASN A 138 37.75 -1.51 3.79
C ASN A 138 38.34 -2.15 5.05
N GLY A 139 37.55 -2.35 6.10
CA GLY A 139 37.98 -3.03 7.31
C GLY A 139 38.37 -4.47 7.04
N LEU A 140 37.56 -5.19 6.29
CA LEU A 140 37.84 -6.57 5.88
C LEU A 140 39.09 -6.64 4.98
N ALA A 141 39.30 -5.65 4.12
CA ALA A 141 40.50 -5.54 3.30
C ALA A 141 41.78 -5.28 4.14
N ILE A 142 41.70 -4.46 5.20
CA ILE A 142 42.81 -4.29 6.17
C ILE A 142 43.12 -5.61 6.86
N LEU A 143 42.10 -6.33 7.35
CA LEU A 143 42.27 -7.63 7.98
C LEU A 143 42.83 -8.68 7.00
N SER A 144 42.42 -8.63 5.74
CA SER A 144 42.93 -9.47 4.66
C SER A 144 44.42 -9.22 4.41
N PHE A 145 44.86 -7.96 4.46
CA PHE A 145 46.27 -7.61 4.38
C PHE A 145 47.08 -8.19 5.55
N LEU A 146 46.54 -8.14 6.78
CA LEU A 146 47.18 -8.76 7.95
C LEU A 146 47.32 -10.28 7.81
N GLY A 147 46.34 -10.96 7.19
CA GLY A 147 46.44 -12.37 6.84
C GLY A 147 47.50 -12.65 5.78
N LEU A 148 47.59 -11.81 4.75
CA LEU A 148 48.58 -11.97 3.67
C LEU A 148 50.02 -11.84 4.17
N ILE A 149 50.29 -10.93 5.10
CA ILE A 149 51.63 -10.75 5.70
C ILE A 149 51.93 -11.73 6.84
N GLY A 150 51.02 -12.67 7.12
CA GLY A 150 51.22 -13.75 8.10
C GLY A 150 51.03 -13.36 9.57
N ILE A 151 50.46 -12.18 9.86
CA ILE A 151 50.11 -11.80 11.25
C ILE A 151 48.86 -12.55 11.73
N LEU A 152 47.91 -12.79 10.82
CA LEU A 152 46.79 -13.71 11.05
C LEU A 152 47.10 -15.03 10.37
N ASP A 153 46.90 -16.15 11.05
CA ASP A 153 47.13 -17.46 10.47
C ASP A 153 46.00 -17.80 9.48
N THR A 154 46.26 -17.56 8.20
CA THR A 154 45.36 -17.93 7.09
C THR A 154 45.92 -19.09 6.26
N SER A 155 47.16 -19.49 6.54
CA SER A 155 47.94 -20.43 5.72
C SER A 155 47.22 -21.77 5.55
N PHE A 156 46.66 -22.28 6.64
CA PHE A 156 46.03 -23.58 6.69
C PHE A 156 44.76 -23.67 5.81
N ILE A 157 43.84 -22.72 5.92
CA ILE A 157 42.60 -22.71 5.12
C ILE A 157 42.90 -22.50 3.64
N LEU A 158 43.89 -21.66 3.33
CA LEU A 158 44.28 -21.40 1.95
C LEU A 158 44.91 -22.63 1.28
N HIS A 159 45.55 -23.52 2.04
CA HIS A 159 46.01 -24.82 1.54
C HIS A 159 44.83 -25.76 1.23
N GLU A 160 43.87 -25.87 2.14
CA GLU A 160 42.66 -26.69 1.96
C GLU A 160 41.73 -26.18 0.85
N LYS A 161 41.67 -24.85 0.67
CA LYS A 161 40.83 -24.18 -0.32
C LYS A 161 41.65 -23.18 -1.15
N PRO A 162 42.46 -23.67 -2.12
CA PRO A 162 43.36 -22.83 -2.91
C PRO A 162 42.67 -21.69 -3.69
N TRP A 163 41.39 -21.83 -4.02
CA TRP A 163 40.61 -20.81 -4.72
C TRP A 163 40.41 -19.51 -3.91
N LEU A 164 40.65 -19.53 -2.60
CA LEU A 164 40.55 -18.35 -1.73
C LEU A 164 41.79 -17.45 -1.80
N TRP A 165 42.92 -17.93 -2.35
CA TRP A 165 44.14 -17.13 -2.53
C TRP A 165 43.90 -15.88 -3.39
N PRO A 166 43.34 -15.99 -4.62
CA PRO A 166 43.02 -14.81 -5.44
C PRO A 166 42.05 -13.84 -4.75
N VAL A 167 41.10 -14.36 -3.96
CA VAL A 167 40.13 -13.55 -3.22
C VAL A 167 40.84 -12.73 -2.13
N LEU A 168 41.69 -13.37 -1.31
CA LEU A 168 42.43 -12.69 -0.26
C LEU A 168 43.33 -11.59 -0.83
N ILE A 169 44.06 -11.88 -1.91
CA ILE A 169 44.92 -10.90 -2.59
C ILE A 169 44.10 -9.74 -3.16
N PHE A 170 42.97 -10.03 -3.81
CA PHE A 170 42.08 -9.00 -4.37
C PHE A 170 41.59 -8.03 -3.28
N PHE A 171 41.12 -8.54 -2.14
CA PHE A 171 40.65 -7.71 -1.04
C PHE A 171 41.81 -7.00 -0.31
N ALA A 172 42.96 -7.63 -0.10
CA ALA A 172 44.13 -7.00 0.51
C ALA A 172 44.65 -5.81 -0.31
N LEU A 173 44.61 -5.90 -1.65
CA LEU A 173 44.99 -4.82 -2.56
C LEU A 173 43.91 -3.73 -2.71
N PHE A 174 42.69 -3.97 -2.27
CA PHE A 174 41.57 -3.04 -2.40
C PHE A 174 41.82 -1.72 -1.64
N VAL A 175 42.38 -1.78 -0.43
CA VAL A 175 42.61 -0.59 0.43
C VAL A 175 43.69 0.36 -0.12
N PRO A 176 44.88 -0.11 -0.52
CA PRO A 176 45.88 0.73 -1.19
C PRO A 176 45.36 1.38 -2.47
N ILE A 177 44.61 0.64 -3.28
CA ILE A 177 44.00 1.14 -4.53
C ILE A 177 42.93 2.19 -4.22
N TYR A 178 42.07 1.95 -3.25
CA TYR A 178 40.98 2.85 -2.85
C TYR A 178 41.52 4.18 -2.27
N ILE A 179 42.49 4.12 -1.35
CA ILE A 179 43.14 5.31 -0.77
C ILE A 179 43.97 6.05 -1.83
N GLY A 180 44.68 5.32 -2.69
CA GLY A 180 45.48 5.89 -3.79
C GLY A 180 44.60 6.64 -4.82
N PHE A 181 43.47 6.06 -5.22
CA PHE A 181 42.54 6.68 -6.15
C PHE A 181 41.88 7.95 -5.57
N SER A 182 41.56 7.95 -4.27
CA SER A 182 41.03 9.14 -3.56
C SER A 182 42.03 10.30 -3.56
N LYS A 183 43.33 10.03 -3.32
CA LYS A 183 44.39 11.06 -3.36
C LYS A 183 44.69 11.58 -4.76
N ILE A 184 44.70 10.72 -5.79
CA ILE A 184 45.00 11.10 -7.18
C ILE A 184 43.88 11.97 -7.77
N LYS A 185 42.61 11.65 -7.48
CA LYS A 185 41.46 12.42 -7.95
C LYS A 185 41.46 13.85 -7.36
N ASN A 186 41.72 14.00 -6.06
CA ASN A 186 41.83 15.32 -5.43
C ASN A 186 42.99 16.15 -6.01
N ARG A 187 44.10 15.52 -6.42
CA ARG A 187 45.22 16.20 -7.09
C ARG A 187 44.87 16.70 -8.49
N LYS A 188 44.17 15.90 -9.30
CA LYS A 188 43.76 16.29 -10.67
C LYS A 188 42.72 17.41 -10.69
N THR A 189 41.76 17.40 -9.77
CA THR A 189 40.77 18.50 -9.65
C THR A 189 41.45 19.82 -9.26
N LYS A 190 42.43 19.78 -8.35
CA LYS A 190 43.26 20.96 -7.97
C LYS A 190 44.03 21.56 -9.15
N GLN A 191 44.35 20.76 -10.17
CA GLN A 191 45.18 21.19 -11.30
C GLN A 191 44.36 21.78 -12.46
N LEU A 192 43.04 21.57 -12.46
CA LEU A 192 42.15 21.99 -13.54
C LEU A 192 41.39 23.29 -13.25
N ASP A 193 41.14 23.65 -11.99
CA ASP A 193 40.17 24.70 -11.66
C ASP A 193 40.74 26.03 -11.14
N GLY A 194 42.06 26.16 -10.93
CA GLY A 194 42.74 27.46 -10.74
C GLY A 194 42.16 28.44 -9.68
N GLN A 195 41.28 27.99 -8.79
CA GLN A 195 40.62 28.85 -7.79
C GLN A 195 41.24 28.69 -6.39
N GLU A 196 41.23 29.82 -5.68
CA GLU A 196 41.73 30.05 -4.32
C GLU A 196 41.13 29.08 -3.29
N GLU A 197 41.84 28.95 -2.16
CA GLU A 197 41.64 28.00 -1.06
C GLU A 197 40.21 27.93 -0.50
N GLU A 198 39.29 27.20 -1.14
CA GLU A 198 38.17 26.59 -0.42
C GLU A 198 38.74 25.52 0.53
N GLU A 199 38.42 25.64 1.82
CA GLU A 199 38.83 24.76 2.92
C GLU A 199 39.03 23.31 2.45
N GLU A 200 40.20 22.72 2.71
CA GLU A 200 40.46 21.29 2.48
C GLU A 200 39.36 20.44 3.14
N GLU A 201 38.28 20.13 2.42
CA GLU A 201 37.30 19.12 2.84
C GLU A 201 37.99 17.75 2.71
N LYS A 202 38.79 17.41 3.73
CA LYS A 202 39.44 16.11 3.87
C LYS A 202 38.37 15.03 3.79
N ASN A 203 38.34 14.32 2.66
CA ASN A 203 37.41 13.23 2.42
C ASN A 203 37.48 12.24 3.60
N PRO A 204 36.36 11.91 4.29
CA PRO A 204 36.34 11.08 5.50
C PRO A 204 36.72 9.60 5.26
N THR A 205 37.37 9.29 4.14
CA THR A 205 37.77 7.94 3.69
C THR A 205 38.58 7.18 4.75
N VAL A 206 39.51 7.84 5.43
CA VAL A 206 40.33 7.21 6.49
C VAL A 206 39.46 6.86 7.69
N LEU A 207 38.59 7.79 8.12
CA LEU A 207 37.65 7.56 9.22
C LEU A 207 36.69 6.41 8.90
N TYR A 208 36.13 6.34 7.68
CA TYR A 208 35.29 5.20 7.29
C TYR A 208 36.04 3.86 7.29
N SER A 209 37.32 3.87 6.91
CA SER A 209 38.15 2.65 6.94
C SER A 209 38.42 2.19 8.38
N LEU A 210 38.63 3.13 9.31
CA LEU A 210 38.74 2.84 10.74
C LEU A 210 37.42 2.32 11.32
N VAL A 211 36.29 2.96 11.00
CA VAL A 211 34.96 2.49 11.43
C VAL A 211 34.68 1.08 10.90
N SER A 212 35.04 0.80 9.65
CA SER A 212 34.90 -0.53 9.06
C SER A 212 35.79 -1.57 9.72
N LEU A 213 37.04 -1.23 10.06
CA LEU A 213 37.90 -2.12 10.81
C LEU A 213 37.30 -2.45 12.18
N VAL A 214 36.81 -1.43 12.91
CA VAL A 214 36.16 -1.61 14.21
C VAL A 214 34.91 -2.48 14.08
N GLU A 215 34.07 -2.29 13.06
CA GLU A 215 32.89 -3.11 12.80
C GLU A 215 33.26 -4.59 12.63
N TRP A 216 34.17 -4.91 11.70
CA TRP A 216 34.55 -6.29 11.41
C TRP A 216 35.25 -6.97 12.59
N VAL A 217 36.12 -6.25 13.30
CA VAL A 217 36.77 -6.77 14.51
C VAL A 217 35.76 -6.99 15.62
N SER A 218 34.82 -6.06 15.84
CA SER A 218 33.78 -6.20 16.86
C SER A 218 32.87 -7.40 16.57
N ALA A 219 32.49 -7.60 15.30
CA ALA A 219 31.74 -8.78 14.88
C ALA A 219 32.52 -10.09 15.13
N GLY A 220 33.83 -10.09 14.83
CA GLY A 220 34.73 -11.21 15.14
C GLY A 220 34.84 -11.48 16.65
N ILE A 221 34.96 -10.44 17.48
CA ILE A 221 35.02 -10.56 18.95
C ILE A 221 33.74 -11.21 19.50
N VAL A 222 32.56 -10.83 19.00
CA VAL A 222 31.30 -11.46 19.44
C VAL A 222 31.34 -12.97 19.18
N MET A 223 31.77 -13.39 17.99
CA MET A 223 31.92 -14.82 17.67
C MET A 223 32.98 -15.48 18.56
N TYR A 224 34.13 -14.85 18.76
CA TYR A 224 35.21 -15.39 19.59
C TYR A 224 34.77 -15.63 21.04
N VAL A 225 34.11 -14.63 21.64
CA VAL A 225 33.57 -14.76 23.00
C VAL A 225 32.53 -15.85 23.07
N ILE A 226 31.69 -16.01 22.05
CA ILE A 226 30.74 -17.12 21.99
C ILE A 226 31.51 -18.46 21.96
N LEU A 227 32.54 -18.63 21.15
CA LEU A 227 33.33 -19.87 21.15
C LEU A 227 33.92 -20.19 22.53
N ILE A 228 34.44 -19.19 23.25
CA ILE A 228 34.92 -19.34 24.63
C ILE A 228 33.80 -19.79 25.57
N LEU A 229 32.59 -19.21 25.43
CA LEU A 229 31.42 -19.61 26.23
C LEU A 229 30.99 -21.06 25.96
N PHE A 230 31.33 -21.61 24.79
CA PHE A 230 31.15 -23.00 24.43
C PHE A 230 32.34 -23.90 24.82
N GLY A 231 33.33 -23.36 25.54
CA GLY A 231 34.50 -24.11 26.03
C GLY A 231 35.57 -24.39 24.97
N ILE A 232 35.54 -23.67 23.85
CA ILE A 232 36.52 -23.84 22.77
C ILE A 232 37.73 -22.94 23.06
N ASP A 233 38.88 -23.56 23.32
CA ASP A 233 40.14 -22.87 23.50
C ASP A 233 40.90 -22.79 22.17
N ILE A 234 40.95 -21.60 21.59
CA ILE A 234 41.69 -21.31 20.37
C ILE A 234 42.35 -19.93 20.49
N GLU A 235 43.60 -19.85 20.03
CA GLU A 235 44.32 -18.59 19.96
C GLU A 235 43.58 -17.60 19.05
N PHE A 236 43.42 -16.37 19.53
CA PHE A 236 42.68 -15.33 18.82
C PHE A 236 43.21 -15.06 17.40
N GLN A 237 44.52 -15.18 17.17
CA GLN A 237 45.14 -14.99 15.85
C GLN A 237 44.68 -16.05 14.83
N LYS A 238 44.62 -17.33 15.23
CA LYS A 238 44.15 -18.44 14.41
C LYS A 238 42.65 -18.29 14.12
N PHE A 239 41.87 -18.02 15.17
CA PHE A 239 40.43 -17.77 15.03
C PHE A 239 40.14 -16.61 14.07
N LEU A 240 40.81 -15.47 14.26
CA LEU A 240 40.52 -14.27 13.46
C LEU A 240 40.95 -14.47 12.00
N GLY A 241 42.04 -15.20 11.75
CA GLY A 241 42.42 -15.63 10.40
C GLY A 241 41.33 -16.46 9.72
N VAL A 242 40.79 -17.47 10.42
CA VAL A 242 39.67 -18.29 9.94
C VAL A 242 38.42 -17.44 9.68
N TYR A 243 38.08 -16.55 10.62
CA TYR A 243 36.92 -15.66 10.52
C TYR A 243 37.01 -14.73 9.31
N VAL A 244 38.19 -14.13 9.04
CA VAL A 244 38.41 -13.24 7.90
C VAL A 244 38.23 -13.98 6.58
N ILE A 245 38.81 -15.17 6.45
CA ILE A 245 38.68 -15.98 5.24
C ILE A 245 37.22 -16.43 5.02
N ALA A 246 36.52 -16.81 6.09
CA ALA A 246 35.09 -17.12 6.03
C ALA A 246 34.24 -15.90 5.65
N ALA A 247 34.54 -14.73 6.20
CA ALA A 247 33.88 -13.47 5.85
C ALA A 247 34.08 -13.09 4.38
N LEU A 248 35.29 -13.27 3.84
CA LEU A 248 35.58 -13.06 2.42
C LEU A 248 34.75 -13.99 1.53
N ALA A 249 34.69 -15.28 1.87
CA ALA A 249 33.85 -16.24 1.15
C ALA A 249 32.36 -15.84 1.19
N GLY A 250 31.90 -15.33 2.34
CA GLY A 250 30.55 -14.80 2.52
C GLY A 250 30.26 -13.56 1.66
N VAL A 251 31.20 -12.62 1.54
CA VAL A 251 31.03 -11.41 0.72
C VAL A 251 31.05 -11.75 -0.77
N VAL A 252 31.96 -12.63 -1.21
CA VAL A 252 32.09 -13.03 -2.62
C VAL A 252 30.88 -13.82 -3.11
N SER A 253 30.23 -14.60 -2.24
CA SER A 253 29.07 -15.40 -2.62
C SER A 253 27.82 -14.56 -2.93
N LEU A 254 27.77 -13.30 -2.49
CA LEU A 254 26.61 -12.41 -2.57
C LEU A 254 25.32 -13.01 -1.97
N VAL A 255 25.44 -14.08 -1.19
CA VAL A 255 24.31 -14.72 -0.51
C VAL A 255 23.87 -13.82 0.65
N PRO A 256 22.57 -13.49 0.78
CA PRO A 256 22.06 -12.72 1.91
C PRO A 256 22.52 -13.29 3.25
N GLY A 257 23.15 -12.45 4.08
CA GLY A 257 23.67 -12.85 5.40
C GLY A 257 24.85 -13.83 5.35
N GLY A 258 25.46 -14.08 4.19
CA GLY A 258 26.56 -15.04 4.02
C GLY A 258 26.17 -16.51 4.22
N LEU A 259 24.86 -16.80 4.29
CA LEU A 259 24.29 -18.11 4.62
C LEU A 259 24.91 -19.24 3.77
N GLY A 260 25.43 -20.28 4.42
CA GLY A 260 26.10 -21.41 3.79
C GLY A 260 27.56 -21.15 3.42
N SER A 261 27.86 -20.05 2.73
CA SER A 261 29.25 -19.76 2.29
C SER A 261 30.22 -19.39 3.43
N PHE A 262 29.80 -18.50 4.34
CA PHE A 262 30.56 -18.21 5.56
C PHE A 262 30.64 -19.45 6.43
N ASP A 263 29.50 -20.12 6.61
CA ASP A 263 29.37 -21.23 7.55
C ASP A 263 30.26 -22.40 7.18
N LEU A 264 30.24 -22.81 5.91
CA LEU A 264 31.03 -23.93 5.42
C LEU A 264 32.54 -23.65 5.58
N VAL A 265 33.00 -22.45 5.23
CA VAL A 265 34.42 -22.09 5.36
C VAL A 265 34.83 -21.96 6.84
N PHE A 266 33.95 -21.43 7.69
CA PHE A 266 34.20 -21.30 9.13
C PHE A 266 34.24 -22.67 9.83
N LEU A 267 33.29 -23.56 9.54
CA LEU A 267 33.26 -24.94 10.06
C LEU A 267 34.46 -25.75 9.58
N THR A 268 34.80 -25.66 8.29
CA THR A 268 35.98 -26.35 7.74
C THR A 268 37.27 -25.82 8.37
N GLY A 269 37.37 -24.50 8.55
CA GLY A 269 38.56 -23.86 9.12
C GLY A 269 38.79 -24.25 10.58
N LEU A 270 37.78 -24.13 11.44
CA LEU A 270 37.92 -24.47 12.86
C LEU A 270 37.93 -25.99 13.12
N GLY A 271 37.21 -26.78 12.31
CA GLY A 271 37.22 -28.24 12.40
C GLY A 271 38.60 -28.85 12.27
N GLN A 272 39.47 -28.22 11.48
CA GLN A 272 40.84 -28.67 11.26
C GLN A 272 41.81 -28.27 12.38
N TYR A 273 41.45 -27.28 13.20
CA TYR A 273 42.15 -27.00 14.47
C TYR A 273 41.67 -27.92 15.62
N GLY A 274 40.96 -29.01 15.29
CA GLY A 274 40.49 -30.01 16.25
C GLY A 274 39.20 -29.62 16.98
N VAL A 275 38.51 -28.58 16.52
CA VAL A 275 37.24 -28.15 17.13
C VAL A 275 36.08 -28.97 16.59
N ASP A 276 35.31 -29.61 17.48
CA ASP A 276 34.16 -30.41 17.08
C ASP A 276 33.09 -29.58 16.35
N THR A 277 32.68 -30.06 15.17
CA THR A 277 31.61 -29.44 14.38
C THR A 277 30.26 -29.47 15.09
N GLY A 278 30.04 -30.44 15.97
CA GLY A 278 28.86 -30.53 16.83
C GLY A 278 28.72 -29.35 17.79
N VAL A 279 29.83 -28.74 18.24
CA VAL A 279 29.85 -27.58 19.15
C VAL A 279 29.87 -26.24 18.39
N LEU A 280 30.50 -26.21 17.21
CA LEU A 280 30.58 -25.02 16.36
C LEU A 280 29.22 -24.59 15.80
N LEU A 281 28.40 -25.54 15.36
CA LEU A 281 27.06 -25.26 14.81
C LEU A 281 26.16 -24.49 15.82
N PRO A 282 26.00 -24.95 17.07
CA PRO A 282 25.27 -24.22 18.12
C PRO A 282 25.85 -22.82 18.41
N ALA A 283 27.18 -22.69 18.45
CA ALA A 283 27.85 -21.40 18.66
C ALA A 283 27.51 -20.39 17.56
N MET A 284 27.52 -20.83 16.30
CA MET A 284 27.15 -20.01 15.16
C MET A 284 25.66 -19.64 15.17
N LEU A 285 24.78 -20.53 15.63
CA LEU A 285 23.36 -20.23 15.83
C LEU A 285 23.16 -19.15 16.90
N LEU A 286 23.87 -19.22 18.03
CA LEU A 286 23.84 -18.18 19.05
C LEU A 286 24.37 -16.84 18.51
N TYR A 287 25.48 -16.86 17.76
CA TYR A 287 26.01 -15.67 17.09
C TYR A 287 24.97 -15.03 16.18
N ARG A 288 24.23 -15.83 15.41
CA ARG A 288 23.16 -15.33 14.53
C ARG A 288 22.00 -14.71 15.29
N LEU A 289 21.59 -15.36 16.38
CA LEU A 289 20.54 -14.83 17.24
C LEU A 289 20.92 -13.45 17.78
N VAL A 290 22.14 -13.34 18.30
CA VAL A 290 22.65 -12.17 19.02
C VAL A 290 23.08 -11.02 18.10
N TYR A 291 23.71 -11.30 16.95
CA TYR A 291 24.27 -10.28 16.05
C TYR A 291 23.32 -9.91 14.90
N TYR A 292 22.44 -10.80 14.47
CA TYR A 292 21.51 -10.53 13.35
C TYR A 292 20.05 -10.41 13.80
N ILE A 293 19.51 -11.43 14.48
CA ILE A 293 18.06 -11.52 14.73
C ILE A 293 17.60 -10.52 15.79
N LEU A 294 18.22 -10.50 16.98
CA LEU A 294 17.84 -9.58 18.06
C LEU A 294 18.02 -8.11 17.66
N PRO A 295 19.15 -7.70 17.05
CA PRO A 295 19.31 -6.33 16.57
C PRO A 295 18.28 -5.96 15.49
N PHE A 296 17.94 -6.90 14.60
CA PHE A 296 16.89 -6.69 13.61
C PHE A 296 15.52 -6.47 14.25
N CYS A 297 15.13 -7.23 15.27
CA CYS A 297 13.90 -6.99 16.02
C CYS A 297 13.87 -5.59 16.64
N LEU A 298 14.99 -5.12 17.21
CA LEU A 298 15.11 -3.74 17.70
C LEU A 298 15.01 -2.71 16.56
N GLY A 299 15.59 -3.02 15.39
CA GLY A 299 15.47 -2.22 14.19
C GLY A 299 14.02 -2.11 13.68
N LEU A 300 13.22 -3.17 13.79
CA LEU A 300 11.78 -3.11 13.50
C LEU A 300 11.05 -2.17 14.46
N ILE A 301 11.40 -2.18 15.76
CA ILE A 301 10.84 -1.26 16.74
C ILE A 301 11.16 0.18 16.35
N PHE A 302 12.43 0.50 16.06
CA PHE A 302 12.81 1.84 15.61
C PHE A 302 12.13 2.23 14.29
N ALA A 303 12.04 1.32 13.31
CA ALA A 303 11.35 1.56 12.04
C ALA A 303 9.86 1.86 12.23
N ALA A 304 9.21 1.16 13.17
CA ALA A 304 7.81 1.39 13.49
C ALA A 304 7.57 2.80 14.06
N PHE A 305 8.52 3.34 14.83
CA PHE A 305 8.46 4.70 15.42
C PHE A 305 8.92 5.83 14.48
N GLU A 306 9.98 5.63 13.69
CA GLU A 306 10.51 6.68 12.81
C GLU A 306 9.66 6.86 11.54
N MET A 307 9.03 5.79 11.04
CA MET A 307 8.30 5.78 9.78
C MET A 307 6.79 5.98 9.98
N THR A 308 6.45 7.16 10.52
CA THR A 308 5.07 7.61 10.77
C THR A 308 4.46 8.34 9.57
N GLY A 309 3.13 8.43 9.51
CA GLY A 309 2.40 9.11 8.43
C GLY A 309 2.80 10.58 8.25
N ALA A 310 3.20 11.28 9.31
CA ALA A 310 3.69 12.66 9.23
C ALA A 310 5.07 12.77 8.55
N ALA A 311 5.95 11.78 8.76
CA ALA A 311 7.24 11.70 8.07
C ALA A 311 7.03 11.37 6.58
N ILE A 312 6.10 10.47 6.27
CA ILE A 312 5.76 10.08 4.89
C ILE A 312 5.09 11.24 4.13
N LYS A 313 4.14 11.96 4.76
CA LYS A 313 3.46 13.13 4.16
C LYS A 313 4.44 14.24 3.78
N LYS A 314 5.40 14.58 4.66
CA LYS A 314 6.48 15.53 4.35
C LYS A 314 7.35 15.12 3.16
N ILE A 315 7.41 13.82 2.85
CA ILE A 315 8.16 13.26 1.72
C ILE A 315 7.31 13.30 0.44
N GLU A 316 6.00 13.01 0.54
CA GLU A 316 5.05 13.14 -0.57
C GLU A 316 4.91 14.59 -1.05
N ASP A 317 4.95 15.56 -0.12
CA ASP A 317 4.88 17.00 -0.43
C ASP A 317 6.12 17.51 -1.21
N LYS A 318 7.24 16.78 -1.19
CA LYS A 318 8.47 17.08 -1.95
C LYS A 318 8.91 15.87 -2.78
N PRO A 319 8.17 15.52 -3.86
CA PRO A 319 8.50 14.36 -4.66
C PRO A 319 9.90 14.49 -5.26
N PHE A 320 10.67 13.40 -5.19
CA PHE A 320 11.99 13.30 -5.80
C PHE A 320 11.84 13.06 -7.30
N ILE A 321 12.36 13.97 -8.13
CA ILE A 321 12.64 13.72 -9.54
C ILE A 321 14.16 13.54 -9.63
N ALA A 322 14.62 12.29 -9.70
CA ALA A 322 16.03 12.00 -9.90
C ALA A 322 16.46 12.45 -11.31
N PRO A 323 17.67 13.01 -11.48
CA PRO A 323 18.34 12.99 -12.78
C PRO A 323 18.62 11.54 -13.17
N ALA A 324 18.40 11.23 -14.44
CA ALA A 324 18.44 9.89 -15.01
C ALA A 324 19.73 9.10 -14.72
N LEU A 325 19.62 8.03 -13.93
CA LEU A 325 20.28 6.76 -14.26
C LEU A 325 19.16 5.76 -14.60
N GLU A 326 18.99 5.52 -15.90
CA GLU A 326 17.82 4.84 -16.50
C GLU A 326 17.60 3.39 -16.03
N THR A 327 18.51 2.81 -15.23
CA THR A 327 18.39 1.45 -14.68
C THR A 327 17.93 1.39 -13.23
N THR A 328 18.12 2.46 -12.44
CA THR A 328 17.76 2.52 -11.00
C THR A 328 16.35 3.02 -10.73
N GLY A 329 15.70 3.69 -11.69
CA GLY A 329 14.36 4.29 -11.48
C GLY A 329 13.28 3.27 -11.08
N VAL A 330 13.31 2.06 -11.65
CA VAL A 330 12.36 0.98 -11.33
C VAL A 330 12.64 0.33 -9.97
N ILE A 331 13.91 0.14 -9.63
CA ILE A 331 14.30 -0.39 -8.33
C ILE A 331 13.93 0.61 -7.24
N TRP A 332 14.12 1.91 -7.51
CA TRP A 332 13.77 2.98 -6.59
C TRP A 332 12.25 3.12 -6.41
N THR A 333 11.43 2.99 -7.46
CA THR A 333 9.97 3.01 -7.29
C THR A 333 9.45 1.81 -6.49
N LEU A 334 9.99 0.61 -6.71
CA LEU A 334 9.68 -0.58 -5.90
C LEU A 334 10.12 -0.40 -4.44
N GLN A 335 11.30 0.18 -4.21
CA GLN A 335 11.80 0.49 -2.88
C GLN A 335 10.98 1.58 -2.20
N ARG A 336 10.55 2.62 -2.92
CA ARG A 336 9.75 3.72 -2.35
C ARG A 336 8.44 3.21 -1.78
N ASP A 337 7.76 2.31 -2.48
CA ASP A 337 6.51 1.72 -2.00
C ASP A 337 6.71 0.85 -0.76
N PHE A 338 7.81 0.09 -0.72
CA PHE A 338 8.19 -0.69 0.47
C PHE A 338 8.57 0.21 1.65
N LEU A 339 9.44 1.19 1.42
CA LEU A 339 9.94 2.12 2.43
C LEU A 339 8.81 3.03 2.97
N GLY A 340 7.90 3.50 2.13
CA GLY A 340 6.70 4.23 2.56
C GLY A 340 5.77 3.40 3.45
N LYS A 341 5.84 2.07 3.37
CA LYS A 341 5.06 1.14 4.21
C LYS A 341 5.89 0.43 5.27
N LEU A 342 7.19 0.73 5.37
CA LEU A 342 8.13 -0.03 6.20
C LEU A 342 7.76 0.02 7.69
N GLY A 343 7.23 1.14 8.19
CA GLY A 343 6.70 1.17 9.55
C GLY A 343 5.52 0.22 9.77
N SER A 344 4.57 0.13 8.82
CA SER A 344 3.38 -0.73 8.95
C SER A 344 3.78 -2.19 8.79
N TRP A 345 4.74 -2.45 7.90
CA TRP A 345 5.38 -3.73 7.73
C TRP A 345 6.12 -4.15 9.01
N ALA A 346 6.85 -3.25 9.66
CA ALA A 346 7.56 -3.53 10.90
C ALA A 346 6.61 -3.89 12.05
N SER A 347 5.51 -3.14 12.21
CA SER A 347 4.46 -3.48 13.19
C SER A 347 3.86 -4.87 12.92
N ALA A 348 3.57 -5.20 11.65
CA ALA A 348 3.06 -6.51 11.28
C ALA A 348 4.09 -7.63 11.49
N ALA A 349 5.36 -7.40 11.15
CA ALA A 349 6.46 -8.35 11.35
C ALA A 349 6.69 -8.65 12.83
N LEU A 350 6.64 -7.64 13.71
CA LEU A 350 6.69 -7.85 15.16
C LEU A 350 5.51 -8.69 15.66
N THR A 351 4.30 -8.48 15.12
CA THR A 351 3.12 -9.29 15.45
C THR A 351 3.27 -10.74 14.95
N VAL A 352 3.82 -10.95 13.75
CA VAL A 352 4.12 -12.29 13.21
C VAL A 352 5.16 -13.00 14.08
N PHE A 353 6.24 -12.32 14.43
CA PHE A 353 7.30 -12.84 15.29
C PHE A 353 6.74 -13.29 16.65
N ALA A 354 5.95 -12.44 17.31
CA ALA A 354 5.26 -12.77 18.54
C ALA A 354 4.34 -14.00 18.39
N GLY A 355 3.57 -14.08 17.31
CA GLY A 355 2.70 -15.23 17.02
C GLY A 355 3.47 -16.54 16.81
N LEU A 356 4.52 -16.51 15.98
CA LEU A 356 5.37 -17.68 15.71
C LEU A 356 6.07 -18.16 16.98
N MET A 357 6.60 -17.24 17.78
CA MET A 357 7.26 -17.55 19.05
C MET A 357 6.30 -18.26 20.01
N VAL A 358 5.07 -17.75 20.18
CA VAL A 358 4.05 -18.39 21.03
C VAL A 358 3.68 -19.78 20.51
N ILE A 359 3.46 -19.95 19.20
CA ILE A 359 3.15 -21.26 18.60
C ILE A 359 4.29 -22.24 18.85
N LEU A 360 5.54 -21.82 18.62
CA LEU A 360 6.70 -22.67 18.83
C LEU A 360 6.85 -23.06 20.31
N SER A 361 6.66 -22.10 21.22
CA SER A 361 6.68 -22.32 22.67
C SER A 361 5.60 -23.31 23.14
N THR A 362 4.48 -23.46 22.42
CA THR A 362 3.48 -24.51 22.74
C THR A 362 3.89 -25.93 22.33
N ILE A 363 4.84 -26.07 21.41
CA ILE A 363 5.35 -27.36 20.93
C ILE A 363 6.60 -27.77 21.72
N LEU A 364 7.47 -26.81 22.04
CA LEU A 364 8.79 -27.08 22.62
C LEU A 364 8.69 -27.80 23.99
N PRO A 365 9.64 -28.70 24.29
CA PRO A 365 9.74 -29.34 25.60
C PRO A 365 10.04 -28.31 26.70
N THR A 366 9.43 -28.49 27.87
CA THR A 366 9.64 -27.60 29.03
C THR A 366 10.50 -28.29 30.07
N SER A 367 11.41 -27.53 30.68
CA SER A 367 12.29 -28.04 31.75
C SER A 367 11.49 -28.67 32.88
N ILE A 368 11.99 -29.78 33.42
CA ILE A 368 11.32 -30.53 34.49
C ILE A 368 11.08 -29.67 35.74
N ASN A 369 12.01 -28.76 36.07
CA ASN A 369 11.89 -27.85 37.22
C ASN A 369 10.73 -26.86 37.03
N ARG A 370 10.58 -26.29 35.84
CA ARG A 370 9.44 -25.41 35.50
C ARG A 370 8.12 -26.19 35.51
N ALA A 371 8.14 -27.42 34.98
CA ALA A 371 6.96 -28.27 34.97
C ALA A 371 6.50 -28.66 36.40
N HIS A 372 7.43 -28.99 37.30
CA HIS A 372 7.13 -29.26 38.71
C HIS A 372 6.57 -28.02 39.43
N ALA A 373 7.23 -26.86 39.28
CA ALA A 373 6.75 -25.61 39.85
C ALA A 373 5.33 -25.27 39.37
N LEU A 374 5.04 -25.48 38.08
CA LEU A 374 3.71 -25.22 37.52
C LEU A 374 2.64 -26.17 38.06
N HIS A 375 2.97 -27.45 38.28
CA HIS A 375 2.04 -28.41 38.87
C HIS A 375 1.65 -28.09 40.32
N ILE A 376 2.49 -27.34 41.04
CA ILE A 376 2.18 -26.81 42.38
C ILE A 376 1.26 -25.59 42.27
N LEU A 377 1.48 -24.73 41.27
CA LEU A 377 0.79 -23.45 41.12
C LEU A 377 -0.58 -23.54 40.43
N ALA A 378 -0.83 -24.55 39.59
CA ALA A 378 -2.03 -24.63 38.78
C ALA A 378 -2.60 -26.05 38.60
N PRO A 379 -3.93 -26.23 38.59
CA PRO A 379 -4.56 -27.51 38.29
C PRO A 379 -4.21 -28.01 36.87
N LYS A 380 -4.07 -29.33 36.71
CA LYS A 380 -3.73 -29.97 35.42
C LYS A 380 -4.65 -29.56 34.27
N HIS A 381 -5.95 -29.39 34.55
CA HIS A 381 -6.93 -28.93 33.55
C HIS A 381 -6.67 -27.50 33.09
N LEU A 382 -6.31 -26.60 34.01
CA LEU A 382 -5.99 -25.21 33.70
C LEU A 382 -4.72 -25.12 32.85
N ILE A 383 -3.70 -25.92 33.17
CA ILE A 383 -2.47 -26.02 32.38
C ILE A 383 -2.80 -26.50 30.95
N GLN A 384 -3.55 -27.60 30.80
CA GLN A 384 -3.94 -28.13 29.49
C GLN A 384 -4.76 -27.14 28.66
N PHE A 385 -5.64 -26.37 29.31
CA PHE A 385 -6.43 -25.34 28.65
C PHE A 385 -5.55 -24.15 28.22
N SER A 386 -4.56 -23.78 29.03
CA SER A 386 -3.60 -22.71 28.74
C SER A 386 -2.75 -22.98 27.49
N PHE A 387 -2.39 -24.24 27.21
CA PHE A 387 -1.76 -24.61 25.91
C PHE A 387 -2.66 -24.29 24.72
N SER A 388 -3.93 -24.67 24.82
CA SER A 388 -4.91 -24.50 23.76
C SER A 388 -5.17 -23.02 23.48
N LEU A 389 -5.29 -22.20 24.53
CA LEU A 389 -5.45 -20.76 24.38
C LEU A 389 -4.18 -20.05 23.93
N SER A 390 -3.00 -20.47 24.39
CA SER A 390 -1.72 -19.95 23.90
C SER A 390 -1.58 -20.16 22.39
N LEU A 391 -1.87 -21.38 21.90
CA LEU A 391 -1.88 -21.68 20.46
C LEU A 391 -2.90 -20.82 19.71
N THR A 392 -4.11 -20.68 20.26
CA THR A 392 -5.18 -19.86 19.68
C THR A 392 -4.71 -18.42 19.49
N PHE A 393 -4.17 -17.79 20.54
CA PHE A 393 -3.70 -16.41 20.47
C PHE A 393 -2.45 -16.27 19.57
N GLY A 394 -1.54 -17.24 19.58
CA GLY A 394 -0.41 -17.28 18.64
C GLY A 394 -0.86 -17.26 17.18
N ILE A 395 -1.85 -18.09 16.81
CA ILE A 395 -2.43 -18.12 15.47
C ILE A 395 -3.20 -16.84 15.15
N LEU A 396 -3.94 -16.28 16.12
CA LEU A 396 -4.63 -15.00 15.95
C LEU A 396 -3.66 -13.87 15.62
N LEU A 397 -2.50 -13.79 16.28
CA LEU A 397 -1.46 -12.81 15.98
C LEU A 397 -0.97 -12.94 14.53
N LEU A 398 -0.77 -14.17 14.03
CA LEU A 398 -0.40 -14.39 12.62
C LEU A 398 -1.48 -13.89 11.65
N ILE A 399 -2.75 -14.22 11.90
CA ILE A 399 -3.86 -13.82 11.02
C ILE A 399 -4.08 -12.30 11.07
N LEU A 400 -4.02 -11.70 12.25
CA LEU A 400 -4.27 -10.27 12.48
C LEU A 400 -3.12 -9.39 11.99
N SER A 401 -1.92 -9.93 11.80
CA SER A 401 -0.76 -9.21 11.26
C SER A 401 -1.07 -8.49 9.93
N ARG A 402 -1.90 -9.10 9.07
CA ARG A 402 -2.37 -8.47 7.83
C ARG A 402 -3.17 -7.20 8.12
N GLY A 403 -4.04 -7.23 9.12
CA GLY A 403 -4.85 -6.09 9.53
C GLY A 403 -4.05 -4.98 10.23
N ILE A 404 -2.97 -5.36 10.92
CA ILE A 404 -1.96 -4.44 11.47
C ILE A 404 -1.21 -3.72 10.35
N TYR A 405 -0.78 -4.46 9.32
CA TYR A 405 -0.15 -3.89 8.13
C TYR A 405 -1.03 -2.84 7.43
N TYR A 406 -2.34 -3.09 7.31
CA TYR A 406 -3.28 -2.13 6.73
C TYR A 406 -3.75 -1.01 7.68
N GLY A 407 -3.28 -0.99 8.94
CA GLY A 407 -3.54 0.11 9.88
C GLY A 407 -4.98 0.18 10.38
N THR A 408 -5.64 -0.97 10.57
CA THR A 408 -7.09 -1.01 10.88
C THR A 408 -7.36 -1.03 12.38
N LYS A 409 -8.31 -0.20 12.85
CA LYS A 409 -8.67 -0.09 14.28
C LYS A 409 -9.10 -1.42 14.88
N ARG A 410 -9.97 -2.13 14.17
CA ARG A 410 -10.47 -3.45 14.59
C ARG A 410 -9.31 -4.43 14.83
N SER A 411 -8.42 -4.57 13.85
CA SER A 411 -7.33 -5.54 13.95
C SER A 411 -6.35 -5.14 15.04
N TYR A 412 -6.13 -3.84 15.26
CA TYR A 412 -5.38 -3.33 16.39
C TYR A 412 -5.95 -3.81 17.73
N TYR A 413 -7.22 -3.53 18.04
CA TYR A 413 -7.82 -3.96 19.30
C TYR A 413 -7.80 -5.48 19.48
N MET A 414 -8.11 -6.24 18.42
CA MET A 414 -8.04 -7.70 18.44
C MET A 414 -6.61 -8.23 18.68
N THR A 415 -5.59 -7.52 18.19
CA THR A 415 -4.18 -7.87 18.39
C THR A 415 -3.75 -7.55 19.82
N ILE A 416 -4.17 -6.41 20.38
CA ILE A 416 -3.92 -6.06 21.79
C ILE A 416 -4.51 -7.12 22.73
N VAL A 417 -5.77 -7.50 22.52
CA VAL A 417 -6.41 -8.58 23.29
C VAL A 417 -5.66 -9.90 23.10
N SER A 418 -5.24 -10.20 21.87
CA SER A 418 -4.46 -11.42 21.59
C SER A 418 -3.09 -11.44 22.27
N LEU A 419 -2.39 -10.30 22.33
CA LEU A 419 -1.09 -10.18 23.00
C LEU A 419 -1.22 -10.34 24.52
N ILE A 420 -2.23 -9.69 25.12
CA ILE A 420 -2.53 -9.84 26.56
C ILE A 420 -2.90 -11.28 26.88
N GLY A 421 -3.80 -11.89 26.08
CA GLY A 421 -4.18 -13.29 26.22
C GLY A 421 -2.97 -14.22 26.08
N ALA A 422 -2.15 -14.04 25.06
CA ALA A 422 -0.92 -14.81 24.87
C ALA A 422 0.03 -14.68 26.07
N ALA A 423 0.24 -13.47 26.61
CA ALA A 423 1.12 -13.24 27.75
C ALA A 423 0.63 -13.98 29.01
N ILE A 424 -0.67 -13.88 29.30
CA ILE A 424 -1.29 -14.57 30.45
C ILE A 424 -1.17 -16.09 30.29
N PHE A 425 -1.63 -16.63 29.17
CA PHE A 425 -1.70 -18.08 28.99
C PHE A 425 -0.31 -18.72 28.80
N ASN A 426 0.67 -18.01 28.25
CA ASN A 426 2.02 -18.54 28.15
C ASN A 426 2.69 -18.64 29.53
N THR A 427 2.43 -17.68 30.42
CA THR A 427 2.84 -17.75 31.83
C THR A 427 2.18 -18.93 32.54
N LEU A 428 0.86 -19.09 32.41
CA LEU A 428 0.08 -20.19 33.03
C LEU A 428 0.38 -21.59 32.44
N LYS A 429 0.98 -21.64 31.25
CA LYS A 429 1.27 -22.88 30.52
C LYS A 429 2.63 -23.48 30.90
N GLY A 430 3.65 -22.65 31.17
CA GLY A 430 5.03 -23.12 31.31
C GLY A 430 5.94 -22.26 32.18
N ILE A 431 5.44 -21.16 32.78
CA ILE A 431 6.28 -20.12 33.40
C ILE A 431 7.34 -19.63 32.39
N ASP A 432 6.88 -19.40 31.17
CA ASP A 432 7.71 -18.96 30.04
C ASP A 432 7.88 -17.43 30.14
N ILE A 433 8.72 -16.98 31.08
CA ILE A 433 8.93 -15.58 31.44
C ILE A 433 9.56 -14.82 30.27
N GLU A 434 10.49 -15.45 29.57
CA GLU A 434 11.23 -14.86 28.46
C GLU A 434 10.28 -14.45 27.32
N GLU A 435 9.43 -15.38 26.89
CA GLU A 435 8.40 -15.13 25.89
C GLU A 435 7.36 -14.10 26.36
N THR A 436 6.94 -14.17 27.62
CA THR A 436 5.97 -13.24 28.19
C THR A 436 6.53 -11.81 28.17
N PHE A 437 7.80 -11.63 28.50
CA PHE A 437 8.49 -10.34 28.44
C PHE A 437 8.52 -9.78 27.00
N ILE A 438 8.84 -10.62 26.01
CA ILE A 438 8.82 -10.21 24.59
C ILE A 438 7.41 -9.79 24.16
N LEU A 439 6.38 -10.53 24.56
CA LEU A 439 4.98 -10.17 24.25
C LEU A 439 4.59 -8.83 24.85
N LEU A 440 5.03 -8.52 26.08
CA LEU A 440 4.80 -7.24 26.73
C LEU A 440 5.53 -6.08 26.01
N ILE A 441 6.74 -6.31 25.51
CA ILE A 441 7.45 -5.33 24.69
C ILE A 441 6.66 -5.03 23.40
N VAL A 442 6.24 -6.07 22.67
CA VAL A 442 5.46 -5.90 21.44
C VAL A 442 4.13 -5.19 21.72
N LEU A 443 3.47 -5.53 22.83
CA LEU A 443 2.26 -4.88 23.31
C LEU A 443 2.49 -3.38 23.57
N ALA A 444 3.55 -3.03 24.31
CA ALA A 444 3.90 -1.65 24.61
C ALA A 444 4.19 -0.85 23.34
N VAL A 445 4.97 -1.42 22.40
CA VAL A 445 5.28 -0.78 21.11
C VAL A 445 4.00 -0.51 20.31
N LEU A 446 3.13 -1.50 20.14
CA LEU A 446 1.87 -1.30 19.41
C LEU A 446 0.95 -0.30 20.11
N TYR A 447 0.91 -0.30 21.45
CA TYR A 447 0.14 0.67 22.23
C TYR A 447 0.63 2.12 22.06
N MET A 448 1.95 2.33 22.01
CA MET A 448 2.52 3.66 21.71
C MET A 448 2.20 4.09 20.27
N LEU A 449 2.10 3.14 19.34
CA LEU A 449 1.73 3.38 17.94
C LEU A 449 0.23 3.45 17.67
N ARG A 450 -0.63 3.46 18.71
CA ARG A 450 -2.10 3.43 18.57
C ARG A 450 -2.68 4.45 17.59
N LYS A 451 -2.08 5.63 17.50
CA LYS A 451 -2.52 6.72 16.60
C LYS A 451 -2.34 6.41 15.11
N ARG A 452 -1.55 5.38 14.76
CA ARG A 452 -1.36 4.93 13.37
C ARG A 452 -2.56 4.15 12.84
N PHE A 453 -3.31 3.49 13.72
CA PHE A 453 -4.42 2.63 13.34
C PHE A 453 -5.70 3.46 13.19
N ILE A 454 -5.81 4.19 12.08
CA ILE A 454 -6.91 5.14 11.84
C ILE A 454 -8.01 4.50 10.97
N ARG A 455 -7.67 3.48 10.18
CA ARG A 455 -8.57 2.90 9.19
C ARG A 455 -9.75 2.19 9.87
N GLU A 456 -10.96 2.66 9.60
CA GLU A 456 -12.21 2.17 10.19
C GLU A 456 -12.66 0.87 9.53
N LYS A 457 -12.46 0.74 8.21
CA LYS A 457 -12.95 -0.40 7.42
C LYS A 457 -11.81 -1.15 6.75
N MET A 458 -11.79 -2.46 6.97
CA MET A 458 -11.10 -3.40 6.10
C MET A 458 -12.14 -4.32 5.50
N GLU A 459 -12.18 -4.39 4.18
CA GLU A 459 -13.08 -5.31 3.52
C GLU A 459 -12.54 -6.72 3.65
N VAL A 460 -13.37 -7.61 4.17
CA VAL A 460 -13.11 -9.05 4.14
C VAL A 460 -13.96 -9.60 3.00
N SER A 461 -13.31 -9.95 1.88
CA SER A 461 -14.00 -10.64 0.77
C SER A 461 -14.17 -12.13 1.08
N LEU A 462 -15.08 -12.81 0.39
CA LEU A 462 -15.18 -14.28 0.48
C LEU A 462 -13.82 -14.95 0.17
N SER A 463 -13.08 -14.42 -0.80
CA SER A 463 -11.71 -14.88 -1.10
C SER A 463 -10.78 -14.71 0.10
N ASP A 464 -10.89 -13.62 0.85
CA ASP A 464 -10.09 -13.42 2.06
C ASP A 464 -10.47 -14.39 3.18
N ILE A 465 -11.77 -14.67 3.38
CA ILE A 465 -12.22 -15.67 4.35
C ILE A 465 -11.66 -17.05 4.00
N VAL A 466 -11.76 -17.46 2.73
CA VAL A 466 -11.22 -18.73 2.25
C VAL A 466 -9.71 -18.78 2.44
N LYS A 467 -8.97 -17.70 2.14
CA LYS A 467 -7.51 -17.64 2.38
C LYS A 467 -7.16 -17.77 3.85
N VAL A 468 -7.87 -17.09 4.75
CA VAL A 468 -7.66 -17.20 6.20
C VAL A 468 -7.98 -18.62 6.68
N PHE A 469 -9.03 -19.24 6.16
CA PHE A 469 -9.39 -20.62 6.49
C PHE A 469 -8.32 -21.62 6.03
N ILE A 470 -7.85 -21.51 4.79
CA ILE A 470 -6.74 -22.34 4.27
C ILE A 470 -5.47 -22.12 5.09
N PHE A 471 -5.14 -20.87 5.42
CA PHE A 471 -3.98 -20.54 6.25
C PHE A 471 -4.08 -21.13 7.65
N LEU A 472 -5.26 -21.09 8.28
CA LEU A 472 -5.52 -21.73 9.56
C LEU A 472 -5.30 -23.24 9.47
N LEU A 473 -5.89 -23.90 8.47
CA LEU A 473 -5.73 -25.35 8.27
C LEU A 473 -4.26 -25.75 8.05
N LEU A 474 -3.53 -24.97 7.23
CA LEU A 474 -2.10 -25.19 6.99
C LEU A 474 -1.29 -25.02 8.28
N THR A 475 -1.56 -23.98 9.06
CA THR A 475 -0.86 -23.71 10.33
C THR A 475 -1.12 -24.83 11.33
N LEU A 476 -2.36 -25.31 11.46
CA LEU A 476 -2.71 -26.43 12.33
C LEU A 476 -2.10 -27.76 11.85
N TYR A 477 -2.03 -27.97 10.53
CA TYR A 477 -1.34 -29.12 9.95
C TYR A 477 0.15 -29.11 10.28
N LEU A 478 0.83 -27.97 10.07
CA LEU A 478 2.25 -27.82 10.42
C LEU A 478 2.48 -27.99 11.93
N TYR A 479 1.65 -27.35 12.76
CA TYR A 479 1.69 -27.49 14.22
C TYR A 479 1.57 -28.96 14.66
N LYS A 480 0.61 -29.70 14.09
CA LYS A 480 0.42 -31.12 14.37
C LYS A 480 1.66 -31.95 13.99
N ASN A 481 2.20 -31.76 12.78
CA ASN A 481 3.36 -32.52 12.31
C ASN A 481 4.61 -32.22 13.12
N LEU A 482 4.86 -30.95 13.43
CA LEU A 482 5.96 -30.57 14.33
C LEU A 482 5.76 -31.17 15.72
N GLY A 483 4.55 -31.11 16.27
CA GLY A 483 4.26 -31.74 17.56
C GLY A 483 4.48 -33.26 17.58
N ILE A 484 4.18 -33.96 16.48
CA ILE A 484 4.48 -35.39 16.33
C ILE A 484 6.00 -35.63 16.23
N LEU A 485 6.72 -34.80 15.48
CA LEU A 485 8.18 -34.88 15.36
C LEU A 485 8.85 -34.77 16.74
N PHE A 486 8.51 -33.73 17.51
CA PHE A 486 9.06 -33.53 18.85
C PHE A 486 8.64 -34.65 19.82
N ALA A 487 7.41 -35.16 19.71
CA ALA A 487 6.96 -36.30 20.50
C ALA A 487 7.68 -37.61 20.15
N GLY A 488 8.06 -37.80 18.88
CA GLY A 488 8.88 -38.93 18.42
C GLY A 488 10.33 -38.85 18.89
N ALA A 489 10.85 -37.62 19.05
CA ALA A 489 12.19 -37.37 19.61
C ALA A 489 12.23 -37.37 21.15
N LYS A 490 11.23 -37.97 21.81
CA LYS A 490 11.07 -37.87 23.28
C LYS A 490 12.30 -38.33 24.06
N GLU A 491 12.91 -39.42 23.62
CA GLU A 491 14.07 -40.02 24.30
C GLU A 491 15.28 -39.07 24.32
N ALA A 492 15.46 -38.26 23.28
CA ALA A 492 16.54 -37.28 23.19
C ALA A 492 16.40 -36.08 24.16
N PHE A 493 15.26 -35.95 24.84
CA PHE A 493 14.97 -34.84 25.74
C PHE A 493 14.83 -35.28 27.21
N GLN A 494 14.82 -36.59 27.48
CA GLN A 494 14.74 -37.11 28.83
C GLN A 494 16.16 -37.29 29.41
N PRO A 495 16.36 -37.06 30.72
CA PRO A 495 15.34 -36.81 31.75
C PRO A 495 14.96 -35.33 31.94
N ASP A 496 15.74 -34.38 31.40
CA ASP A 496 15.68 -32.98 31.83
C ASP A 496 14.47 -32.19 31.33
N PHE A 497 13.77 -32.68 30.31
CA PHE A 497 12.63 -32.01 29.70
C PHE A 497 11.37 -32.89 29.61
N VAL A 498 10.23 -32.25 29.86
CA VAL A 498 8.90 -32.82 29.68
C VAL A 498 8.43 -32.55 28.25
N VAL A 499 8.48 -33.60 27.43
CA VAL A 499 8.01 -33.59 26.04
C VAL A 499 6.49 -33.69 25.98
N ARG A 500 5.89 -32.97 25.02
CA ARG A 500 4.43 -32.87 24.89
C ARG A 500 3.83 -34.14 24.30
N ASN A 501 2.75 -34.62 24.90
CA ASN A 501 2.03 -35.78 24.40
C ASN A 501 1.23 -35.42 23.12
N ILE A 502 1.23 -36.32 22.13
CA ILE A 502 0.47 -36.21 20.87
C ILE A 502 -1.01 -35.91 21.15
N THR A 503 -1.60 -36.48 22.21
CA THR A 503 -2.98 -36.22 22.60
C THR A 503 -3.21 -34.76 22.98
N GLN A 504 -2.26 -34.13 23.69
CA GLN A 504 -2.33 -32.72 24.04
C GLN A 504 -2.21 -31.84 22.78
N VAL A 505 -1.27 -32.16 21.88
CA VAL A 505 -1.09 -31.45 20.60
C VAL A 505 -2.40 -31.49 19.79
N LYS A 506 -3.02 -32.65 19.64
CA LYS A 506 -4.31 -32.80 18.94
C LYS A 506 -5.43 -32.00 19.60
N ARG A 507 -5.55 -32.03 20.93
CA ARG A 507 -6.56 -31.26 21.69
C ARG A 507 -6.40 -29.75 21.48
N SER A 508 -5.18 -29.23 21.60
CA SER A 508 -4.92 -27.81 21.37
C SER A 508 -5.20 -27.40 19.93
N ALA A 509 -4.86 -28.24 18.95
CA ALA A 509 -5.18 -27.98 17.54
C ALA A 509 -6.70 -27.92 17.28
N LEU A 510 -7.47 -28.85 17.86
CA LEU A 510 -8.94 -28.86 17.77
C LEU A 510 -9.56 -27.63 18.45
N ALA A 511 -9.06 -27.27 19.63
CA ALA A 511 -9.52 -26.07 20.34
C ALA A 511 -9.24 -24.80 19.53
N ALA A 512 -8.03 -24.67 18.96
CA ALA A 512 -7.68 -23.53 18.11
C ALA A 512 -8.54 -23.47 16.83
N ALA A 513 -8.88 -24.61 16.22
CA ALA A 513 -9.78 -24.67 15.07
C ALA A 513 -11.18 -24.10 15.38
N PHE A 514 -11.63 -24.17 16.64
CA PHE A 514 -12.90 -23.60 17.10
C PHE A 514 -12.78 -22.16 17.61
N PHE A 515 -11.81 -21.87 18.48
CA PHE A 515 -11.69 -20.56 19.11
C PHE A 515 -11.19 -19.46 18.17
N VAL A 516 -10.32 -19.78 17.18
CA VAL A 516 -9.82 -18.77 16.24
C VAL A 516 -10.97 -18.18 15.38
N PRO A 517 -11.79 -18.97 14.67
CA PRO A 517 -12.93 -18.42 13.92
C PRO A 517 -13.94 -17.70 14.81
N THR A 518 -14.20 -18.23 16.02
CA THR A 518 -15.15 -17.64 16.98
C THR A 518 -14.69 -16.25 17.42
N PHE A 519 -13.42 -16.10 17.79
CA PHE A 519 -12.83 -14.81 18.16
C PHE A 519 -12.87 -13.81 16.99
N LEU A 520 -12.53 -14.27 15.78
CA LEU A 520 -12.60 -13.42 14.58
C LEU A 520 -14.02 -12.97 14.28
N LEU A 521 -15.02 -13.84 14.46
CA LEU A 521 -16.44 -13.53 14.27
C LEU A 521 -16.93 -12.50 15.29
N ILE A 522 -16.73 -12.76 16.59
CA ILE A 522 -17.14 -11.84 17.67
C ILE A 522 -16.47 -10.48 17.50
N GLY A 523 -15.16 -10.46 17.24
CA GLY A 523 -14.43 -9.22 16.96
C GLY A 523 -14.95 -8.47 15.72
N SER A 524 -15.48 -9.20 14.71
CA SER A 524 -16.16 -8.58 13.57
C SER A 524 -17.47 -7.91 13.95
N LEU A 525 -18.29 -8.60 14.74
CA LEU A 525 -19.62 -8.14 15.12
C LEU A 525 -19.52 -6.89 16.00
N ILE A 526 -18.62 -6.88 16.98
CA ILE A 526 -18.37 -5.73 17.86
C ILE A 526 -17.87 -4.53 17.05
N ALA A 527 -16.88 -4.73 16.18
CA ALA A 527 -16.34 -3.65 15.36
C ALA A 527 -17.37 -3.06 14.38
N ASN A 528 -18.28 -3.89 13.83
CA ASN A 528 -19.36 -3.42 12.98
C ASN A 528 -20.41 -2.61 13.74
N ARG A 529 -20.60 -2.86 15.05
CA ARG A 529 -21.55 -2.13 15.90
C ARG A 529 -21.08 -0.71 16.23
N TYR A 530 -19.80 -0.52 16.51
CA TYR A 530 -19.21 0.80 16.85
C TYR A 530 -18.68 1.55 15.62
N ARG A 531 -19.31 1.34 14.47
CA ARG A 531 -18.82 1.86 13.19
C ARG A 531 -19.21 3.31 13.00
N SER A 532 -18.22 4.17 12.75
CA SER A 532 -18.46 5.54 12.29
C SER A 532 -19.07 5.55 10.88
N GLN A 533 -19.93 6.54 10.62
CA GLN A 533 -20.43 6.80 9.27
C GLN A 533 -19.40 7.57 8.45
N PHE A 534 -19.46 7.42 7.12
CA PHE A 534 -18.62 8.21 6.21
C PHE A 534 -18.97 9.71 6.37
N PRO A 535 -18.00 10.64 6.35
CA PRO A 535 -18.22 12.06 6.64
C PRO A 535 -18.95 12.85 5.52
N GLY A 536 -19.96 12.27 4.90
CA GLY A 536 -20.86 12.96 3.96
C GLY A 536 -21.93 13.75 4.69
N GLN A 537 -22.18 14.98 4.25
CA GLN A 537 -23.32 15.74 4.70
C GLN A 537 -24.58 15.33 3.92
N PRO A 538 -25.75 15.22 4.56
CA PRO A 538 -27.00 15.04 3.83
C PRO A 538 -27.23 16.24 2.89
N ALA A 539 -27.99 16.03 1.82
CA ALA A 539 -28.40 17.11 0.94
C ALA A 539 -29.08 18.23 1.74
N ASN A 540 -28.68 19.47 1.48
CA ASN A 540 -29.25 20.66 2.07
C ASN A 540 -29.34 21.73 0.99
N ASP A 541 -30.57 22.00 0.56
CA ASP A 541 -30.82 22.83 -0.61
C ASP A 541 -30.35 24.27 -0.42
N LYS A 542 -30.67 24.90 0.72
CA LYS A 542 -30.23 26.29 1.00
C LYS A 542 -28.71 26.42 0.97
N ARG A 543 -28.01 25.43 1.51
CA ARG A 543 -26.55 25.43 1.51
C ARG A 543 -25.98 25.24 0.10
N LEU A 544 -26.60 24.38 -0.71
CA LEU A 544 -26.20 24.19 -2.10
C LEU A 544 -26.43 25.46 -2.92
N GLU A 545 -27.59 26.10 -2.78
CA GLU A 545 -27.94 27.35 -3.43
C GLU A 545 -26.93 28.46 -3.11
N ASN A 546 -26.68 28.74 -1.83
CA ASN A 546 -25.68 29.72 -1.42
C ASN A 546 -24.28 29.42 -1.99
N PHE A 547 -23.89 28.15 -2.04
CA PHE A 547 -22.59 27.74 -2.57
C PHE A 547 -22.48 27.97 -4.09
N LEU A 548 -23.55 27.65 -4.83
CA LEU A 548 -23.59 27.82 -6.28
C LEU A 548 -23.65 29.30 -6.68
N ASP A 549 -24.30 30.13 -5.89
CA ASP A 549 -24.33 31.59 -6.10
C ASP A 549 -22.95 32.23 -5.87
N GLU A 550 -22.21 31.76 -4.85
CA GLU A 550 -20.90 32.33 -4.50
C GLU A 550 -19.75 31.81 -5.39
N HIS A 551 -19.77 30.52 -5.75
CA HIS A 551 -18.63 29.86 -6.42
C HIS A 551 -18.94 29.33 -7.83
N GLY A 552 -20.19 29.44 -8.29
CA GLY A 552 -20.62 28.90 -9.57
C GLY A 552 -20.73 27.36 -9.58
N GLY A 553 -20.97 26.80 -10.75
CA GLY A 553 -21.14 25.35 -10.89
C GLY A 553 -20.89 24.79 -12.29
N ASN A 554 -21.49 23.65 -12.57
CA ASN A 554 -21.39 22.92 -13.82
C ASN A 554 -22.74 22.27 -14.21
N VAL A 555 -22.81 21.63 -15.38
CA VAL A 555 -24.05 21.07 -15.95
C VAL A 555 -24.74 20.00 -15.07
N LEU A 556 -24.02 19.41 -14.11
CA LEU A 556 -24.54 18.38 -13.21
C LEU A 556 -24.84 18.93 -11.80
N SER A 557 -24.56 20.20 -11.54
CA SER A 557 -24.66 20.79 -10.20
C SER A 557 -26.10 20.90 -9.71
N HIS A 558 -27.03 21.25 -10.60
CA HIS A 558 -28.45 21.38 -10.28
C HIS A 558 -29.07 20.05 -9.83
N LEU A 559 -28.53 18.90 -10.25
CA LEU A 559 -28.97 17.59 -9.78
C LEU A 559 -28.77 17.40 -8.27
N GLY A 560 -27.96 18.23 -7.60
CA GLY A 560 -27.81 18.22 -6.15
C GLY A 560 -29.12 18.44 -5.37
N PHE A 561 -30.09 19.14 -5.97
CA PHE A 561 -31.40 19.42 -5.38
C PHE A 561 -32.38 18.23 -5.35
N LEU A 562 -32.02 17.08 -5.95
CA LEU A 562 -32.85 15.87 -5.89
C LEU A 562 -32.89 15.22 -4.50
N GLY A 563 -31.99 15.59 -3.58
CA GLY A 563 -31.93 15.02 -2.23
C GLY A 563 -31.46 13.55 -2.17
N ASP A 564 -31.02 12.96 -3.28
CA ASP A 564 -30.56 11.57 -3.43
C ASP A 564 -29.03 11.40 -3.36
N LYS A 565 -28.31 12.52 -3.23
CA LYS A 565 -26.85 12.61 -3.10
C LYS A 565 -26.46 13.22 -1.76
N GLN A 566 -25.26 12.89 -1.30
CA GLN A 566 -24.58 13.51 -0.17
C GLN A 566 -23.56 14.54 -0.68
N PHE A 567 -23.26 15.50 0.17
CA PHE A 567 -22.34 16.60 -0.13
C PHE A 567 -21.03 16.41 0.64
N PHE A 568 -19.91 16.68 -0.02
CA PHE A 568 -18.58 16.76 0.60
C PHE A 568 -17.90 18.06 0.16
N PHE A 569 -17.74 18.99 1.10
CA PHE A 569 -17.08 20.27 0.87
C PHE A 569 -15.59 20.16 1.20
N SER A 570 -14.75 20.89 0.47
CA SER A 570 -13.35 21.08 0.84
C SER A 570 -13.23 21.81 2.18
N SER A 571 -12.09 21.62 2.86
CA SER A 571 -11.79 22.34 4.10
C SER A 571 -11.73 23.86 3.96
N ASP A 572 -11.38 24.37 2.78
CA ASP A 572 -11.40 25.80 2.45
C ASP A 572 -12.80 26.33 2.06
N GLY A 573 -13.80 25.44 1.94
CA GLY A 573 -15.18 25.79 1.64
C GLY A 573 -15.48 26.12 0.17
N LYS A 574 -14.49 26.07 -0.74
CA LYS A 574 -14.62 26.56 -2.13
C LYS A 574 -14.92 25.51 -3.18
N ALA A 575 -14.87 24.23 -2.83
CA ALA A 575 -15.15 23.12 -3.73
C ALA A 575 -16.12 22.10 -3.10
N LEU A 576 -16.98 21.51 -3.91
CA LEU A 576 -18.02 20.57 -3.52
C LEU A 576 -18.01 19.32 -4.41
N LEU A 577 -18.18 18.15 -3.79
CA LEU A 577 -18.49 16.89 -4.47
C LEU A 577 -19.91 16.43 -4.12
N LEU A 578 -20.67 16.07 -5.15
CA LEU A 578 -21.95 15.38 -5.01
C LEU A 578 -21.73 13.88 -5.19
N PHE A 579 -22.12 13.06 -4.22
CA PHE A 579 -21.86 11.61 -4.31
C PHE A 579 -22.94 10.77 -3.64
N SER A 580 -23.04 9.50 -4.03
CA SER A 580 -23.88 8.53 -3.32
C SER A 580 -23.11 7.25 -3.01
N ILE A 581 -23.51 6.58 -1.93
CA ILE A 581 -22.90 5.32 -1.49
C ILE A 581 -23.68 4.16 -2.09
N THR A 582 -23.03 3.32 -2.90
CA THR A 582 -23.63 2.07 -3.44
C THR A 582 -22.72 0.87 -3.13
N GLY A 583 -23.16 0.06 -2.17
CA GLY A 583 -22.40 -1.07 -1.65
C GLY A 583 -21.06 -0.63 -1.04
N LYS A 584 -19.98 -0.77 -1.83
CA LYS A 584 -18.59 -0.48 -1.42
C LYS A 584 -17.99 0.74 -2.14
N ARG A 585 -18.80 1.41 -2.96
CA ARG A 585 -18.35 2.50 -3.83
C ARG A 585 -18.97 3.82 -3.41
N LEU A 586 -18.13 4.84 -3.40
CA LEU A 586 -18.54 6.24 -3.42
C LEU A 586 -18.58 6.64 -4.89
N VAL A 587 -19.78 6.84 -5.43
CA VAL A 587 -19.96 7.27 -6.82
C VAL A 587 -20.20 8.77 -6.79
N VAL A 588 -19.19 9.51 -7.23
CA VAL A 588 -19.22 10.97 -7.37
C VAL A 588 -19.85 11.30 -8.73
N LEU A 589 -20.78 12.25 -8.74
CA LEU A 589 -21.42 12.76 -9.94
C LEU A 589 -20.61 13.95 -10.48
N GLY A 590 -20.00 13.76 -11.65
CA GLY A 590 -19.25 14.79 -12.35
C GLY A 590 -17.88 15.10 -11.76
N ASP A 591 -17.35 16.23 -12.22
CA ASP A 591 -16.19 16.91 -11.65
C ASP A 591 -16.57 17.69 -10.38
N PRO A 592 -15.60 18.14 -9.55
CA PRO A 592 -15.91 19.05 -8.46
C PRO A 592 -16.65 20.30 -8.95
N ILE A 593 -17.41 20.91 -8.04
CA ILE A 593 -18.22 22.11 -8.25
C ILE A 593 -17.57 23.25 -7.46
N GLY A 594 -17.53 24.47 -8.01
CA GLY A 594 -16.97 25.66 -7.36
C GLY A 594 -15.65 26.11 -7.96
N ASP A 595 -14.72 26.61 -7.14
CA ASP A 595 -13.44 27.16 -7.58
C ASP A 595 -12.45 26.05 -8.03
N PRO A 596 -11.99 26.07 -9.30
CA PRO A 596 -11.02 25.10 -9.82
C PRO A 596 -9.72 24.99 -9.03
N SER A 597 -9.28 26.05 -8.37
CA SER A 597 -8.06 26.06 -7.55
C SER A 597 -8.15 25.10 -6.36
N SER A 598 -9.36 24.81 -5.87
CA SER A 598 -9.63 23.93 -4.74
C SER A 598 -9.97 22.49 -5.15
N TYR A 599 -10.00 22.16 -6.44
CA TYR A 599 -10.37 20.82 -6.93
C TYR A 599 -9.38 19.75 -6.47
N ARG A 600 -8.08 20.04 -6.50
CA ARG A 600 -7.05 19.11 -6.00
C ARG A 600 -7.24 18.85 -4.51
N THR A 601 -7.55 19.90 -3.74
CA THR A 601 -7.78 19.83 -2.29
C THR A 601 -8.98 18.94 -1.96
N VAL A 602 -10.15 19.20 -2.56
CA VAL A 602 -11.36 18.40 -2.27
C VAL A 602 -11.18 16.94 -2.68
N LEU A 603 -10.51 16.67 -3.81
CA LEU A 603 -10.23 15.29 -4.23
C LEU A 603 -9.28 14.60 -3.26
N GLN A 604 -8.21 15.27 -2.81
CA GLN A 604 -7.28 14.71 -1.85
C GLN A 604 -7.96 14.38 -0.51
N GLU A 605 -8.77 15.30 0.01
CA GLU A 605 -9.51 15.13 1.26
C GLU A 605 -10.53 13.99 1.15
N PHE A 606 -11.34 13.99 0.08
CA PHE A 606 -12.35 12.97 -0.16
C PHE A 606 -11.73 11.57 -0.32
N LEU A 607 -10.64 11.47 -1.09
CA LEU A 607 -9.91 10.20 -1.27
C LEU A 607 -9.26 9.73 0.03
N THR A 608 -8.74 10.65 0.86
CA THR A 608 -8.16 10.32 2.17
C THR A 608 -9.21 9.75 3.11
N GLU A 609 -10.39 10.37 3.19
CA GLU A 609 -11.51 9.85 3.98
C GLU A 609 -12.03 8.54 3.38
N ALA A 610 -12.12 8.41 2.06
CA ALA A 610 -12.50 7.16 1.41
C ALA A 610 -11.55 6.02 1.76
N ASP A 611 -10.24 6.25 1.76
CA ASP A 611 -9.24 5.27 2.13
C ASP A 611 -9.32 4.91 3.64
N ARG A 612 -9.56 5.90 4.52
CA ARG A 612 -9.81 5.69 5.96
C ARG A 612 -11.03 4.79 6.20
N PHE A 613 -12.10 4.99 5.45
CA PHE A 613 -13.33 4.21 5.54
C PHE A 613 -13.37 3.01 4.57
N GLY A 614 -12.26 2.71 3.88
CA GLY A 614 -12.14 1.59 2.96
C GLY A 614 -13.19 1.54 1.85
N TYR A 615 -13.61 2.69 1.33
CA TYR A 615 -14.48 2.82 0.16
C TYR A 615 -13.67 2.96 -1.13
N ILE A 616 -14.27 2.55 -2.24
CA ILE A 616 -13.71 2.73 -3.59
C ILE A 616 -14.37 3.96 -4.21
N CYS A 617 -13.61 5.02 -4.46
CA CYS A 617 -14.14 6.20 -5.16
C CYS A 617 -14.16 5.99 -6.67
N VAL A 618 -15.28 6.37 -7.28
CA VAL A 618 -15.53 6.32 -8.72
C VAL A 618 -16.13 7.66 -9.11
N PHE A 619 -15.61 8.28 -10.17
CA PHE A 619 -16.15 9.55 -10.67
C PHE A 619 -16.88 9.29 -11.99
N TYR A 620 -18.14 9.67 -12.04
CA TYR A 620 -19.05 9.37 -13.15
C TYR A 620 -19.38 10.63 -13.94
N GLN A 621 -19.16 10.61 -15.25
CA GLN A 621 -19.33 11.76 -16.17
C GLN A 621 -18.37 12.93 -15.93
N ILE A 622 -17.09 12.64 -15.66
CA ILE A 622 -16.04 13.67 -15.65
C ILE A 622 -15.75 14.18 -17.07
N GLU A 623 -15.26 15.40 -17.17
CA GLU A 623 -14.84 16.02 -18.44
C GLU A 623 -13.40 15.66 -18.83
N SER A 624 -13.12 15.68 -20.13
CA SER A 624 -11.77 15.42 -20.66
C SER A 624 -10.71 16.38 -20.12
N LYS A 625 -11.07 17.66 -19.89
CA LYS A 625 -10.14 18.70 -19.43
C LYS A 625 -9.56 18.43 -18.03
N TRP A 626 -10.27 17.66 -17.20
CA TRP A 626 -9.85 17.33 -15.83
C TRP A 626 -9.14 15.98 -15.72
N MET A 627 -8.97 15.22 -16.82
CA MET A 627 -8.34 13.90 -16.78
C MET A 627 -6.94 13.91 -16.17
N SER A 628 -6.13 14.93 -16.45
CA SER A 628 -4.79 15.07 -15.88
C SER A 628 -4.85 15.09 -14.34
N LEU A 629 -5.79 15.85 -13.76
CA LEU A 629 -6.00 15.94 -12.33
C LEU A 629 -6.35 14.57 -11.72
N TYR A 630 -7.24 13.81 -12.33
CA TYR A 630 -7.57 12.45 -11.86
C TYR A 630 -6.40 11.46 -12.04
N HIS A 631 -5.62 11.64 -13.11
CA HIS A 631 -4.48 10.79 -13.39
C HIS A 631 -3.37 10.93 -12.32
N ASP A 632 -3.18 12.14 -11.78
CA ASP A 632 -2.30 12.39 -10.62
C ASP A 632 -2.68 11.52 -9.40
N PHE A 633 -3.97 11.18 -9.26
CA PHE A 633 -4.48 10.29 -8.21
C PHE A 633 -4.56 8.80 -8.62
N GLY A 634 -3.96 8.43 -9.75
CA GLY A 634 -3.87 7.03 -10.21
C GLY A 634 -5.15 6.46 -10.82
N TYR A 635 -6.02 7.32 -11.37
CA TYR A 635 -7.23 6.90 -12.06
C TYR A 635 -6.99 6.58 -13.54
N ASN A 636 -7.74 5.58 -14.02
CA ASN A 636 -7.92 5.25 -15.43
C ASN A 636 -9.30 5.73 -15.89
N PHE A 637 -9.47 5.85 -17.20
CA PHE A 637 -10.66 6.42 -17.81
C PHE A 637 -11.36 5.42 -18.71
N PHE A 638 -12.68 5.39 -18.63
CA PHE A 638 -13.55 4.70 -19.57
C PHE A 638 -14.51 5.72 -20.17
N LYS A 639 -14.49 5.89 -21.50
CA LYS A 639 -15.34 6.89 -22.17
C LYS A 639 -16.80 6.41 -22.16
N LEU A 640 -17.67 7.16 -21.50
CA LEU A 640 -19.08 6.83 -21.34
C LEU A 640 -19.91 7.32 -22.54
N GLY A 641 -19.58 8.50 -23.05
CA GLY A 641 -20.33 9.18 -24.10
C GLY A 641 -19.76 10.55 -24.42
N GLU A 642 -20.57 11.35 -25.10
CA GLU A 642 -20.26 12.73 -25.44
C GLU A 642 -21.50 13.61 -25.22
N GLU A 643 -21.34 14.77 -24.62
CA GLU A 643 -22.38 15.82 -24.60
C GLU A 643 -22.36 16.62 -25.89
N ALA A 644 -23.56 16.99 -26.34
CA ALA A 644 -23.75 17.83 -27.51
C ALA A 644 -24.01 19.27 -27.07
N VAL A 645 -23.09 20.18 -27.41
CA VAL A 645 -23.23 21.62 -27.14
C VAL A 645 -23.43 22.35 -28.45
N VAL A 646 -24.60 22.97 -28.63
CA VAL A 646 -24.93 23.78 -29.81
C VAL A 646 -24.50 25.21 -29.57
N ASP A 647 -23.74 25.78 -30.49
CA ASP A 647 -23.42 27.21 -30.51
C ASP A 647 -24.60 28.00 -31.08
N LEU A 648 -25.22 28.84 -30.24
CA LEU A 648 -26.43 29.59 -30.57
C LEU A 648 -26.12 30.79 -31.49
N ASN A 649 -24.88 31.28 -31.49
CA ASN A 649 -24.47 32.39 -32.35
C ASN A 649 -24.48 31.94 -33.82
N THR A 650 -24.00 30.72 -34.09
CA THR A 650 -23.93 30.14 -35.44
C THR A 650 -25.15 29.30 -35.82
N PHE A 651 -26.04 28.98 -34.87
CA PHE A 651 -27.26 28.24 -35.15
C PHE A 651 -28.22 29.00 -36.08
N THR A 652 -28.73 28.30 -37.09
CA THR A 652 -29.76 28.79 -38.00
C THR A 652 -30.56 27.63 -38.61
N ILE A 653 -31.84 27.89 -38.89
CA ILE A 653 -32.75 27.02 -39.65
C ILE A 653 -32.85 27.44 -41.13
N THR A 654 -32.16 28.51 -41.54
CA THR A 654 -32.13 28.97 -42.94
C THR A 654 -31.12 28.18 -43.78
N GLY A 655 -31.31 28.20 -45.11
CA GLY A 655 -30.43 27.52 -46.07
C GLY A 655 -30.83 26.07 -46.44
N LYS A 656 -30.16 25.53 -47.47
CA LYS A 656 -30.49 24.23 -48.10
C LYS A 656 -30.26 23.03 -47.17
N LYS A 657 -29.15 23.03 -46.41
CA LYS A 657 -28.79 21.94 -45.48
C LYS A 657 -29.69 21.87 -44.22
N ARG A 658 -30.56 22.87 -44.00
CA ARG A 658 -31.46 22.98 -42.83
C ARG A 658 -32.95 22.91 -43.20
N ALA A 659 -33.27 22.59 -44.46
CA ALA A 659 -34.65 22.58 -44.97
C ALA A 659 -35.60 21.67 -44.16
N GLY A 660 -35.11 20.52 -43.67
CA GLY A 660 -35.90 19.63 -42.82
C GLY A 660 -36.33 20.27 -41.49
N MET A 661 -35.39 20.88 -40.76
CA MET A 661 -35.70 21.60 -39.50
C MET A 661 -36.66 22.78 -39.75
N ARG A 662 -36.46 23.54 -40.83
CA ARG A 662 -37.36 24.63 -41.19
C ARG A 662 -38.77 24.15 -41.54
N ALA A 663 -38.88 23.02 -42.25
CA ALA A 663 -40.18 22.43 -42.57
C ALA A 663 -40.90 21.95 -41.30
N THR A 664 -40.18 21.35 -40.35
CA THR A 664 -40.74 20.98 -39.04
C THR A 664 -41.23 22.21 -38.29
N PHE A 665 -40.40 23.24 -38.15
CA PHE A 665 -40.76 24.49 -37.48
C PHE A 665 -42.02 25.13 -38.09
N ASN A 666 -42.03 25.36 -39.41
CA ASN A 666 -43.16 25.95 -40.12
C ASN A 666 -44.45 25.11 -40.02
N ARG A 667 -44.32 23.77 -39.93
CA ARG A 667 -45.49 22.90 -39.77
C ARG A 667 -46.13 23.09 -38.39
N PHE A 668 -45.32 23.10 -37.33
CA PHE A 668 -45.82 23.31 -35.96
C PHE A 668 -46.46 24.70 -35.80
N GLU A 669 -45.87 25.74 -36.39
CA GLU A 669 -46.48 27.08 -36.44
C GLU A 669 -47.82 27.10 -37.20
N ARG A 670 -47.89 26.47 -38.37
CA ARG A 670 -49.10 26.42 -39.20
C ARG A 670 -50.24 25.62 -38.56
N GLU A 671 -49.91 24.58 -37.80
CA GLU A 671 -50.87 23.73 -37.10
C GLU A 671 -51.32 24.31 -35.75
N GLY A 672 -50.86 25.52 -35.39
CA GLY A 672 -51.33 26.25 -34.21
C GLY A 672 -50.70 25.82 -32.90
N TYR A 673 -49.56 25.11 -32.92
CA TYR A 673 -48.85 24.77 -31.69
C TYR A 673 -48.19 26.01 -31.08
N THR A 674 -48.27 26.13 -29.75
CA THR A 674 -47.75 27.29 -29.03
C THR A 674 -46.65 26.89 -28.07
N PHE A 675 -45.49 27.55 -28.17
CA PHE A 675 -44.37 27.40 -27.24
C PHE A 675 -44.47 28.46 -26.14
N SER A 676 -44.33 28.06 -24.88
CA SER A 676 -44.40 28.97 -23.73
C SER A 676 -43.37 28.60 -22.68
N ILE A 677 -42.88 29.61 -21.95
CA ILE A 677 -41.98 29.42 -20.81
C ILE A 677 -42.66 29.92 -19.55
N HIS A 678 -42.73 29.02 -18.58
CA HIS A 678 -43.32 29.25 -17.27
C HIS A 678 -42.19 29.45 -16.27
N GLN A 679 -42.28 30.53 -15.49
CA GLN A 679 -41.35 30.83 -14.41
C GLN A 679 -41.89 30.27 -13.09
N PRO A 680 -41.03 29.76 -12.19
CA PRO A 680 -41.47 29.38 -10.85
C PRO A 680 -41.86 30.62 -10.01
N PRO A 681 -42.75 30.49 -8.99
CA PRO A 681 -43.42 29.25 -8.57
C PRO A 681 -44.57 28.85 -9.49
N PHE A 682 -44.78 27.55 -9.68
CA PHE A 682 -45.84 27.01 -10.53
C PHE A 682 -47.16 26.81 -9.78
N SER A 683 -48.28 27.05 -10.45
CA SER A 683 -49.61 26.77 -9.90
C SER A 683 -49.87 25.26 -9.76
N ASP A 684 -50.84 24.90 -8.92
CA ASP A 684 -51.25 23.50 -8.76
C ASP A 684 -51.86 22.95 -10.06
N GLU A 685 -52.56 23.78 -10.84
CA GLU A 685 -53.12 23.37 -12.14
C GLU A 685 -52.03 23.01 -13.15
N LEU A 686 -51.03 23.89 -13.33
CA LEU A 686 -49.91 23.64 -14.24
C LEU A 686 -49.15 22.38 -13.83
N TYR A 687 -48.91 22.20 -12.53
CA TYR A 687 -48.24 21.00 -12.02
C TYR A 687 -48.99 19.70 -12.36
N GLU A 688 -50.31 19.66 -12.16
CA GLU A 688 -51.12 18.47 -12.48
C GLU A 688 -51.22 18.23 -14.01
N GLU A 689 -51.20 19.27 -14.85
CA GLU A 689 -51.10 19.11 -16.30
C GLU A 689 -49.76 18.49 -16.72
N LEU A 690 -48.65 19.02 -16.23
CA LEU A 690 -47.31 18.48 -16.48
C LEU A 690 -47.17 17.03 -16.00
N LYS A 691 -47.78 16.71 -14.85
CA LYS A 691 -47.81 15.36 -14.28
C LYS A 691 -48.55 14.39 -15.20
N LYS A 692 -49.68 14.77 -15.79
CA LYS A 692 -50.40 13.92 -16.76
C LYS A 692 -49.54 13.60 -17.99
N VAL A 693 -48.81 14.59 -18.53
CA VAL A 693 -47.86 14.38 -19.64
C VAL A 693 -46.74 13.43 -19.22
N SER A 694 -46.20 13.66 -18.02
CA SER A 694 -45.11 12.87 -17.42
C SER A 694 -45.51 11.40 -17.23
N ASP A 695 -46.66 11.14 -16.63
CA ASP A 695 -47.17 9.79 -16.34
C ASP A 695 -47.47 9.03 -17.64
N ALA A 696 -48.07 9.71 -18.62
CA ALA A 696 -48.33 9.14 -19.94
C ALA A 696 -47.04 8.79 -20.69
N TRP A 697 -46.01 9.65 -20.62
CA TRP A 697 -44.71 9.39 -21.24
C TRP A 697 -43.98 8.20 -20.57
N LEU A 698 -44.07 8.09 -19.25
CA LEU A 698 -43.46 6.97 -18.52
C LEU A 698 -44.10 5.63 -18.90
N GLY A 699 -45.41 5.59 -19.14
CA GLY A 699 -46.10 4.40 -19.64
C GLY A 699 -45.84 3.13 -18.80
N GLY A 700 -45.79 3.27 -17.47
CA GLY A 700 -45.47 2.20 -16.52
C GLY A 700 -43.99 1.99 -16.20
N LYS A 701 -43.07 2.72 -16.86
CA LYS A 701 -41.64 2.73 -16.49
C LYS A 701 -41.42 3.49 -15.18
N LYS A 702 -40.41 3.08 -14.43
CA LYS A 702 -39.99 3.78 -13.21
C LYS A 702 -39.09 4.97 -13.53
N GLU A 703 -39.20 5.99 -12.70
CA GLU A 703 -38.25 7.10 -12.66
C GLU A 703 -36.82 6.62 -12.37
N LYS A 704 -35.86 7.39 -12.85
CA LYS A 704 -34.43 7.22 -12.58
C LYS A 704 -33.97 8.34 -11.66
N GLY A 705 -32.75 8.22 -11.14
CA GLY A 705 -32.16 9.26 -10.30
C GLY A 705 -30.65 9.36 -10.50
N PHE A 706 -29.98 9.89 -9.49
CA PHE A 706 -28.56 10.14 -9.41
C PHE A 706 -28.06 11.16 -10.45
N SER A 707 -27.95 10.75 -11.72
CA SER A 707 -27.44 11.54 -12.84
C SER A 707 -28.52 12.01 -13.80
N LEU A 708 -29.79 11.82 -13.45
CA LEU A 708 -30.97 12.23 -14.21
C LEU A 708 -31.99 12.79 -13.22
N GLY A 709 -32.68 13.87 -13.59
CA GLY A 709 -33.84 14.32 -12.84
C GLY A 709 -35.00 13.34 -12.94
N TYR A 710 -35.95 13.52 -12.02
CA TYR A 710 -37.24 12.86 -12.01
C TYR A 710 -38.34 13.88 -11.72
N PHE A 711 -39.58 13.54 -12.06
CA PHE A 711 -40.71 14.44 -11.87
C PHE A 711 -41.04 14.53 -10.37
N ASP A 712 -40.51 15.58 -9.74
CA ASP A 712 -40.69 15.91 -8.33
C ASP A 712 -41.02 17.40 -8.21
N ARG A 713 -42.01 17.72 -7.40
CA ARG A 713 -42.55 19.09 -7.32
C ARG A 713 -41.50 20.10 -6.85
N GLU A 714 -40.73 19.76 -5.82
CA GLU A 714 -39.73 20.66 -5.28
C GLU A 714 -38.60 20.86 -6.29
N TYR A 715 -38.14 19.77 -6.92
CA TYR A 715 -37.07 19.83 -7.91
C TYR A 715 -37.46 20.63 -9.16
N ILE A 716 -38.57 20.32 -9.80
CA ILE A 716 -38.94 20.98 -11.07
C ILE A 716 -39.28 22.45 -10.86
N SER A 717 -39.75 22.84 -9.67
CA SER A 717 -40.07 24.24 -9.32
C SER A 717 -38.85 25.12 -9.05
N ARG A 718 -37.62 24.59 -9.18
CA ARG A 718 -36.38 25.36 -9.01
C ARG A 718 -35.89 26.04 -10.28
N ALA A 719 -36.45 25.71 -11.44
CA ALA A 719 -36.03 26.26 -12.73
C ALA A 719 -37.25 26.47 -13.63
N PRO A 720 -37.13 27.32 -14.68
CA PRO A 720 -38.19 27.50 -15.66
C PRO A 720 -38.56 26.19 -16.37
N ILE A 721 -39.82 26.11 -16.83
CA ILE A 721 -40.31 25.00 -17.64
C ILE A 721 -40.79 25.53 -18.97
N ALA A 722 -40.34 24.92 -20.06
CA ALA A 722 -40.89 25.17 -21.38
C ALA A 722 -41.97 24.14 -21.71
N THR A 723 -43.11 24.60 -22.24
CA THR A 723 -44.22 23.76 -22.67
C THR A 723 -44.50 23.96 -24.15
N LEU A 724 -45.03 22.92 -24.79
CA LEU A 724 -45.67 23.02 -26.09
C LEU A 724 -47.12 22.60 -25.96
N SER A 725 -48.03 23.49 -26.34
CA SER A 725 -49.47 23.25 -26.34
C SER A 725 -50.02 23.11 -27.75
N ASP A 726 -51.09 22.33 -27.92
CA ASP A 726 -51.83 22.22 -29.18
C ASP A 726 -52.72 23.46 -29.46
N ALA A 727 -53.46 23.43 -30.57
CA ALA A 727 -54.32 24.53 -31.00
C ALA A 727 -55.48 24.79 -30.02
N GLU A 728 -55.87 23.78 -29.25
CA GLU A 728 -56.88 23.86 -28.19
C GLU A 728 -56.30 24.35 -26.85
N GLY A 729 -54.99 24.60 -26.77
CA GLY A 729 -54.30 25.12 -25.60
C GLY A 729 -53.87 24.06 -24.58
N LYS A 730 -54.05 22.77 -24.87
CA LYS A 730 -53.65 21.67 -23.99
C LYS A 730 -52.14 21.41 -24.11
N ILE A 731 -51.45 21.33 -22.97
CA ILE A 731 -50.02 20.99 -22.94
C ILE A 731 -49.82 19.56 -23.42
N ILE A 732 -49.09 19.38 -24.52
CA ILE A 732 -48.78 18.06 -25.09
C ILE A 732 -47.35 17.60 -24.82
N ALA A 733 -46.46 18.53 -24.49
CA ALA A 733 -45.07 18.26 -24.18
C ALA A 733 -44.49 19.32 -23.24
N PHE A 734 -43.48 18.95 -22.46
CA PHE A 734 -42.71 19.89 -21.66
C PHE A 734 -41.24 19.52 -21.57
N THR A 735 -40.42 20.51 -21.22
CA THR A 735 -39.04 20.30 -20.80
C THR A 735 -38.66 21.21 -19.64
N THR A 736 -37.87 20.67 -18.72
CA THR A 736 -37.37 21.42 -17.55
C THR A 736 -36.00 21.99 -17.86
N PHE A 737 -35.77 23.24 -17.47
CA PHE A 737 -34.46 23.87 -17.61
C PHE A 737 -33.49 23.27 -16.59
N MET A 738 -32.22 23.19 -16.97
CA MET A 738 -31.13 22.79 -16.10
C MET A 738 -30.14 23.95 -15.99
N PRO A 739 -30.22 24.75 -14.91
CA PRO A 739 -29.23 25.77 -14.61
C PRO A 739 -27.81 25.19 -14.58
N VAL A 740 -26.91 25.77 -15.39
CA VAL A 740 -25.51 25.31 -15.51
C VAL A 740 -24.59 26.08 -14.55
N TYR A 741 -25.07 27.20 -13.99
CA TYR A 741 -24.32 28.09 -13.09
C TYR A 741 -22.99 28.56 -13.71
N GLN A 742 -23.04 28.80 -15.02
CA GLN A 742 -21.99 29.38 -15.84
C GLN A 742 -22.67 30.38 -16.79
N SER A 743 -22.05 31.54 -17.00
CA SER A 743 -22.63 32.57 -17.86
C SER A 743 -22.76 32.10 -19.31
N GLY A 744 -23.89 32.42 -19.95
CA GLY A 744 -24.12 32.17 -21.37
C GLY A 744 -24.34 30.71 -21.78
N ILE A 745 -24.53 29.78 -20.84
CA ILE A 745 -24.81 28.36 -21.13
C ILE A 745 -26.15 27.94 -20.52
N LEU A 746 -27.00 27.33 -21.35
CA LEU A 746 -28.25 26.72 -20.93
C LEU A 746 -28.27 25.21 -21.22
N SER A 747 -29.03 24.46 -20.42
CA SER A 747 -29.28 23.04 -20.66
C SER A 747 -30.70 22.67 -20.25
N VAL A 748 -31.09 21.42 -20.53
CA VAL A 748 -32.39 20.85 -20.16
C VAL A 748 -32.18 19.47 -19.54
N ASP A 749 -33.11 19.06 -18.69
CA ASP A 749 -33.05 17.77 -17.99
C ASP A 749 -34.17 16.82 -18.45
N LEU A 750 -35.40 17.07 -17.99
CA LEU A 750 -36.56 16.30 -18.41
C LEU A 750 -37.06 16.82 -19.75
N MET A 751 -37.39 15.92 -20.68
CA MET A 751 -38.14 16.22 -21.90
C MET A 751 -39.17 15.11 -22.09
N ARG A 752 -40.45 15.43 -21.89
CA ARG A 752 -41.57 14.47 -21.89
C ARG A 752 -42.69 14.98 -22.78
N TYR A 753 -43.43 14.05 -23.37
CA TYR A 753 -44.49 14.33 -24.33
C TYR A 753 -45.50 13.18 -24.35
N TYR A 754 -46.74 13.45 -24.72
CA TYR A 754 -47.71 12.35 -24.85
C TYR A 754 -47.33 11.37 -25.98
N PRO A 755 -47.62 10.06 -25.86
CA PRO A 755 -47.29 9.07 -26.88
C PRO A 755 -47.89 9.34 -28.27
N ASP A 756 -49.00 10.08 -28.34
CA ASP A 756 -49.70 10.50 -29.56
C ASP A 756 -49.22 11.87 -30.10
N ALA A 757 -48.20 12.48 -29.50
CA ALA A 757 -47.65 13.75 -29.95
C ALA A 757 -47.13 13.67 -31.40
N PRO A 758 -47.25 14.76 -32.19
CA PRO A 758 -46.87 14.76 -33.60
C PRO A 758 -45.39 14.39 -33.82
N SER A 759 -45.12 13.70 -34.92
CA SER A 759 -43.75 13.36 -35.33
C SER A 759 -42.90 14.62 -35.46
N GLY A 760 -41.74 14.69 -34.81
CA GLY A 760 -40.88 15.87 -34.81
C GLY A 760 -41.09 16.82 -33.63
N ILE A 761 -41.90 16.45 -32.64
CA ILE A 761 -42.14 17.21 -31.39
C ILE A 761 -40.83 17.65 -30.70
N MET A 762 -39.85 16.75 -30.56
CA MET A 762 -38.56 17.09 -29.96
C MET A 762 -37.78 18.09 -30.80
N ASP A 763 -37.81 17.94 -32.14
CA ASP A 763 -37.13 18.87 -33.04
C ASP A 763 -37.74 20.26 -32.90
N ALA A 764 -39.08 20.37 -32.83
CA ALA A 764 -39.78 21.64 -32.59
C ALA A 764 -39.38 22.29 -31.27
N ILE A 765 -39.45 21.57 -30.15
CA ILE A 765 -39.09 22.09 -28.82
C ILE A 765 -37.66 22.61 -28.79
N PHE A 766 -36.69 21.85 -29.30
CA PHE A 766 -35.29 22.33 -29.33
C PHE A 766 -35.10 23.56 -30.21
N ILE A 767 -35.77 23.63 -31.37
CA ILE A 767 -35.66 24.81 -32.24
C ILE A 767 -36.21 26.05 -31.52
N HIS A 768 -37.39 25.97 -30.88
CA HIS A 768 -37.93 27.07 -30.08
C HIS A 768 -37.01 27.45 -28.92
N LEU A 769 -36.43 26.46 -28.21
CA LEU A 769 -35.47 26.73 -27.14
C LEU A 769 -34.21 27.41 -27.62
N PHE A 770 -33.68 27.04 -28.79
CA PHE A 770 -32.50 27.71 -29.34
C PHE A 770 -32.79 29.16 -29.72
N HIS A 771 -33.96 29.43 -30.30
CA HIS A 771 -34.39 30.79 -30.59
C HIS A 771 -34.58 31.61 -29.31
N TRP A 772 -35.34 31.08 -28.35
CA TRP A 772 -35.56 31.75 -27.07
C TRP A 772 -34.25 31.98 -26.30
N ALA A 773 -33.37 30.98 -26.24
CA ALA A 773 -32.09 31.11 -25.55
C ALA A 773 -31.19 32.15 -26.21
N LYS A 774 -31.19 32.22 -27.54
CA LYS A 774 -30.46 33.25 -28.29
C LYS A 774 -31.01 34.65 -28.04
N GLU A 775 -32.33 34.80 -27.95
CA GLU A 775 -33.00 36.07 -27.62
C GLU A 775 -32.71 36.51 -26.17
N ASN A 776 -32.44 35.57 -25.27
CA ASN A 776 -32.08 35.81 -23.87
C ASN A 776 -30.56 35.76 -23.62
N GLU A 777 -29.77 36.11 -24.64
CA GLU A 777 -28.30 36.30 -24.54
C GLU A 777 -27.48 35.04 -24.18
N TYR A 778 -28.05 33.83 -24.29
CA TYR A 778 -27.26 32.62 -24.19
C TYR A 778 -26.45 32.38 -25.46
N HIS A 779 -25.21 31.93 -25.30
CA HIS A 779 -24.30 31.63 -26.42
C HIS A 779 -24.21 30.14 -26.74
N SER A 780 -24.51 29.27 -25.77
CA SER A 780 -24.39 27.82 -25.92
C SER A 780 -25.54 27.08 -25.27
N PHE A 781 -25.96 26.00 -25.90
CA PHE A 781 -27.03 25.13 -25.41
C PHE A 781 -26.58 23.67 -25.35
N ASN A 782 -26.52 23.10 -24.16
CA ASN A 782 -26.21 21.69 -23.96
C ASN A 782 -27.49 20.84 -24.04
N ILE A 783 -27.66 20.09 -25.12
CA ILE A 783 -28.81 19.19 -25.33
C ILE A 783 -28.62 17.80 -24.68
N GLY A 784 -27.66 17.70 -23.76
CA GLY A 784 -27.37 16.54 -22.94
C GLY A 784 -26.47 15.50 -23.62
N MET A 785 -26.21 14.42 -22.89
CA MET A 785 -25.30 13.36 -23.30
C MET A 785 -25.88 12.44 -24.40
N ALA A 786 -25.03 12.01 -25.32
CA ALA A 786 -25.22 10.87 -26.20
C ALA A 786 -24.19 9.79 -25.83
N PRO A 787 -24.62 8.57 -25.47
CA PRO A 787 -23.71 7.46 -25.22
C PRO A 787 -22.97 7.05 -26.51
N LEU A 788 -21.73 6.55 -26.37
CA LEU A 788 -20.91 6.19 -27.53
C LEU A 788 -21.41 4.93 -28.22
N SER A 789 -21.44 4.97 -29.55
CA SER A 789 -21.71 3.80 -30.39
C SER A 789 -20.48 2.92 -30.61
N ASN A 790 -19.24 3.43 -30.43
CA ASN A 790 -18.04 2.78 -30.97
C ASN A 790 -17.07 2.18 -29.92
N VAL A 791 -17.24 2.48 -28.63
CA VAL A 791 -16.35 1.96 -27.56
C VAL A 791 -16.58 0.47 -27.33
N GLY A 792 -15.52 -0.33 -27.28
CA GLY A 792 -15.60 -1.78 -27.08
C GLY A 792 -15.99 -2.60 -28.32
N LEU A 793 -16.14 -1.97 -29.50
CA LEU A 793 -16.42 -2.68 -30.76
C LEU A 793 -15.16 -3.19 -31.47
N SER A 794 -14.01 -2.54 -31.27
CA SER A 794 -12.75 -2.97 -31.89
C SER A 794 -12.25 -4.27 -31.27
N THR A 795 -11.72 -5.18 -32.10
CA THR A 795 -11.06 -6.42 -31.65
C THR A 795 -9.83 -6.17 -30.78
N GLN A 796 -9.24 -4.97 -30.88
CA GLN A 796 -8.11 -4.52 -30.06
C GLN A 796 -8.54 -3.93 -28.69
N SER A 797 -9.85 -3.77 -28.43
CA SER A 797 -10.35 -3.24 -27.16
C SER A 797 -10.13 -4.25 -26.04
N PHE A 798 -9.86 -3.77 -24.82
CA PHE A 798 -9.69 -4.67 -23.67
C PHE A 798 -10.98 -5.43 -23.37
N TRP A 799 -10.88 -6.70 -22.96
CA TRP A 799 -12.05 -7.52 -22.61
C TRP A 799 -12.96 -6.84 -21.58
N SER A 800 -12.38 -6.20 -20.57
CA SER A 800 -13.13 -5.45 -19.55
C SER A 800 -13.94 -4.29 -20.11
N GLU A 801 -13.43 -3.61 -21.14
CA GLU A 801 -14.16 -2.53 -21.82
C GLU A 801 -15.30 -3.07 -22.67
N ARG A 802 -15.10 -4.20 -23.34
CA ARG A 802 -16.17 -4.88 -24.11
C ARG A 802 -17.33 -5.28 -23.20
N VAL A 803 -17.02 -5.85 -22.03
CA VAL A 803 -18.04 -6.20 -21.02
C VAL A 803 -18.69 -4.97 -20.41
N ALA A 804 -17.91 -3.92 -20.09
CA ALA A 804 -18.44 -2.66 -19.58
C ALA A 804 -19.38 -1.98 -20.60
N ALA A 805 -18.98 -1.96 -21.87
CA ALA A 805 -19.79 -1.48 -22.98
C ALA A 805 -21.06 -2.33 -23.10
N ALA A 806 -20.99 -3.66 -23.02
CA ALA A 806 -22.16 -4.53 -23.03
C ALA A 806 -23.12 -4.26 -21.85
N ILE A 807 -22.59 -4.09 -20.64
CA ILE A 807 -23.39 -3.74 -19.45
C ILE A 807 -24.10 -2.42 -19.66
N PHE A 808 -23.36 -1.39 -20.09
CA PHE A 808 -23.91 -0.06 -20.37
C PHE A 808 -24.94 -0.12 -21.51
N ASN A 809 -24.67 -0.95 -22.52
CA ASN A 809 -25.55 -1.13 -23.66
C ASN A 809 -26.84 -1.88 -23.34
N ASN A 810 -26.81 -2.78 -22.36
CA ASN A 810 -27.96 -3.55 -21.91
C ASN A 810 -28.88 -2.78 -20.95
N VAL A 811 -28.50 -1.58 -20.46
CA VAL A 811 -29.38 -0.70 -19.65
C VAL A 811 -30.42 0.04 -20.52
N ARG A 812 -30.67 -0.39 -21.76
CA ARG A 812 -31.65 0.24 -22.67
C ARG A 812 -33.07 -0.01 -22.20
N TYR A 813 -33.83 1.07 -21.99
CA TYR A 813 -35.29 0.99 -21.79
C TYR A 813 -36.12 2.07 -22.53
N THR A 814 -35.50 2.95 -23.34
CA THR A 814 -36.25 3.95 -24.16
C THR A 814 -35.67 4.27 -25.55
N TYR A 815 -34.35 4.42 -25.75
CA TYR A 815 -33.78 4.79 -27.06
C TYR A 815 -32.51 4.01 -27.43
N SER A 816 -32.31 3.76 -28.74
CA SER A 816 -31.07 3.22 -29.28
C SER A 816 -29.99 4.32 -29.39
N PHE A 817 -28.73 4.00 -29.04
CA PHE A 817 -27.64 4.98 -28.95
C PHE A 817 -27.30 5.67 -30.27
N SER A 818 -27.36 4.92 -31.37
CA SER A 818 -27.19 5.47 -32.73
C SER A 818 -28.29 6.46 -33.07
N GLY A 819 -29.54 6.18 -32.68
CA GLY A 819 -30.68 7.07 -32.89
C GLY A 819 -30.54 8.40 -32.15
N LEU A 820 -30.15 8.37 -30.87
CA LEU A 820 -30.00 9.59 -30.06
C LEU A 820 -28.81 10.45 -30.52
N ARG A 821 -27.67 9.84 -30.86
CA ARG A 821 -26.54 10.59 -31.42
C ARG A 821 -26.91 11.20 -32.77
N HIS A 822 -27.49 10.42 -33.68
CA HIS A 822 -27.87 10.91 -35.00
C HIS A 822 -28.91 12.02 -34.92
N PHE A 823 -29.86 11.92 -33.98
CA PHE A 823 -30.81 13.00 -33.67
C PHE A 823 -30.09 14.31 -33.30
N LYS A 824 -29.13 14.25 -32.37
CA LYS A 824 -28.37 15.43 -31.91
C LYS A 824 -27.42 15.98 -32.98
N GLU A 825 -26.82 15.11 -33.80
CA GLU A 825 -25.90 15.48 -34.89
C GLU A 825 -26.56 16.41 -35.91
N LYS A 826 -27.89 16.33 -36.09
CA LYS A 826 -28.66 17.24 -36.95
C LYS A 826 -28.38 18.70 -36.61
N TYR A 827 -28.14 19.05 -35.35
CA TYR A 827 -27.90 20.43 -34.93
C TYR A 827 -26.45 20.89 -35.16
N LYS A 828 -25.55 19.97 -35.54
CA LYS A 828 -24.09 20.19 -35.62
C LYS A 828 -23.48 20.71 -34.29
N PRO A 829 -23.67 19.99 -33.18
CA PRO A 829 -23.09 20.38 -31.91
C PRO A 829 -21.57 20.18 -31.89
N ALA A 830 -20.89 20.93 -31.04
CA ALA A 830 -19.58 20.55 -30.54
C ALA A 830 -19.74 19.37 -29.56
N TRP A 831 -19.00 18.30 -29.80
CA TRP A 831 -19.04 17.09 -28.96
C TRP A 831 -17.99 17.15 -27.86
N SER A 832 -18.41 17.06 -26.60
CA SER A 832 -17.51 17.02 -25.43
C SER A 832 -17.55 15.66 -24.75
N GLY A 833 -16.40 14.99 -24.63
CA GLY A 833 -16.32 13.65 -24.06
C GLY A 833 -16.60 13.59 -22.55
N LYS A 834 -17.42 12.61 -22.14
CA LYS A 834 -17.67 12.29 -20.73
C LYS A 834 -17.14 10.92 -20.37
N TYR A 835 -16.51 10.83 -19.21
CA TYR A 835 -15.73 9.65 -18.82
C TYR A 835 -16.08 9.17 -17.41
N LEU A 836 -15.82 7.88 -17.19
CA LEU A 836 -15.79 7.27 -15.87
C LEU A 836 -14.33 7.18 -15.43
N ALA A 837 -13.99 7.80 -14.31
CA ALA A 837 -12.70 7.58 -13.66
C ALA A 837 -12.81 6.40 -12.68
N PHE A 838 -12.00 5.37 -12.88
CA PHE A 838 -11.91 4.20 -11.98
C PHE A 838 -10.45 3.79 -11.70
N ARG A 839 -10.18 3.18 -10.55
CA ARG A 839 -8.84 2.66 -10.22
C ARG A 839 -8.58 1.30 -10.88
N LYS A 840 -7.36 1.09 -11.40
CA LYS A 840 -6.92 -0.13 -12.13
C LYS A 840 -7.12 -1.44 -11.35
N ASN A 841 -7.00 -1.40 -10.03
CA ASN A 841 -7.08 -2.59 -9.17
C ASN A 841 -8.53 -3.07 -8.92
N HIS A 842 -9.52 -2.46 -9.57
CA HIS A 842 -10.92 -2.80 -9.43
C HIS A 842 -11.57 -3.09 -10.78
N SER A 843 -12.50 -4.04 -10.79
CA SER A 843 -13.22 -4.45 -11.99
C SER A 843 -14.12 -3.33 -12.51
N LEU A 844 -13.83 -2.86 -13.73
CA LEU A 844 -14.66 -1.91 -14.47
C LEU A 844 -16.11 -2.44 -14.67
N PRO A 845 -16.35 -3.71 -15.08
CA PRO A 845 -17.69 -4.28 -15.15
C PRO A 845 -18.51 -4.16 -13.85
N ILE A 846 -17.92 -4.52 -12.70
CA ILE A 846 -18.62 -4.43 -11.40
C ILE A 846 -18.92 -2.98 -11.05
N THR A 847 -18.00 -2.07 -11.41
CA THR A 847 -18.19 -0.63 -11.21
C THR A 847 -19.35 -0.10 -12.05
N MET A 848 -19.40 -0.45 -13.33
CA MET A 848 -20.51 -0.10 -14.21
C MET A 848 -21.85 -0.64 -13.70
N LEU A 849 -21.92 -1.91 -13.29
CA LEU A 849 -23.15 -2.48 -12.70
C LEU A 849 -23.61 -1.71 -11.45
N SER A 850 -22.66 -1.30 -10.61
CA SER A 850 -22.96 -0.55 -9.38
C SER A 850 -23.54 0.84 -9.69
N VAL A 851 -22.97 1.53 -10.69
CA VAL A 851 -23.45 2.83 -11.17
C VAL A 851 -24.82 2.69 -11.83
N THR A 852 -25.01 1.70 -12.70
CA THR A 852 -26.31 1.39 -13.32
C THR A 852 -27.39 1.14 -12.28
N LYS A 853 -27.10 0.34 -11.24
CA LYS A 853 -28.05 0.06 -10.16
C LYS A 853 -28.37 1.31 -9.34
N LEU A 854 -27.42 2.23 -9.20
CA LEU A 854 -27.63 3.51 -8.52
C LEU A 854 -28.57 4.42 -9.32
N ILE A 855 -28.34 4.55 -10.63
CA ILE A 855 -29.20 5.34 -11.54
C ILE A 855 -30.62 4.76 -11.61
N GLY A 856 -30.76 3.42 -11.59
CA GLY A 856 -32.05 2.74 -11.65
C GLY A 856 -32.86 2.74 -10.35
N LYS A 857 -32.38 3.39 -9.28
CA LYS A 857 -33.10 3.52 -8.01
C LYS A 857 -33.64 4.94 -7.86
N ARG A 858 -34.94 5.06 -7.58
CA ARG A 858 -35.49 6.22 -6.86
C ARG A 858 -35.18 6.05 -5.38
N LYS A 859 -34.74 7.10 -4.68
CA LYS A 859 -34.72 7.10 -3.21
C LYS A 859 -36.19 7.09 -2.77
N ASN A 860 -36.65 6.00 -2.16
CA ASN A 860 -37.93 6.03 -1.47
C ASN A 860 -37.77 7.07 -0.36
N SER A 861 -38.61 8.11 -0.40
CA SER A 861 -38.77 9.10 0.67
C SER A 861 -38.99 8.41 2.01
#